data_AF-A0A1E5ISI0-F1
#
_entry.id   AF-A0A1E5ISI0-F1
#
_cell.length_a   1.000
_cell.length_b   1.000
_cell.length_c   1.000
_cell.angle_alpha   90.00
_cell.angle_beta   90.00
_cell.angle_gamma   90.00
#
_symmetry.space_group_name_H-M   'P 1'
#
loop_
_entity.id
_entity.type
_entity.pdbx_description
1 polymer ?
#
loop_
_entity_poly.entity_id
_entity_poly.type
_entity_poly.pdbx_seq_one_letter_code
_entity_poly.pdbx_strand_id
1 'polypeptide(L)'
;MSLEQHNALIEQLKPLLMEDNFHELFEHLTSDETNSTRFLLKMELNRLSSLCTRVIDLRDKSELPCNSFTSGSQTHFLDEPAKSSFIETLALYQNQYTLGVYEQVMLAHKTRRQKARNPQAGDDLALTPFIASGAVLGSYFNRSEERMNYSIRIGVLQPGLSEVSGITVDLSVGGARIRLPLSNGVNIEKPVRVKLLELGEEYYFEDLQNGVDYQVVDSESNHEYTWLRLKRIGGSDALTEMLANLIQGYKYRYKVDINDILVAATGLGFERHYLPHLPHLPLYVEHTEEGYQVTHKLLSRDNQKLQHFFRDEKEISQLPGMLTANRLKALIDNPQTIEHSLFFCFTFQTQGNIYFYSATLAELLKKELLGLFLHFGTSKSSWSIFKLASHQIDHQTSYKSSILPGDSSDYSALTEAQLKRFTHVLQLIDLTNEEALDSYKQWDPMGHHPNELKPFGQAKLSLDKIKLLSLQFTERRNEARFAFKTQVNVSQGKKSAQGFTLDISGKGLQVTLNDGIEFDATAPILVSFPKLQTLAGKTKLSQLPYRLIRTRKNGVTIHLAAQIGHTPHVGVAFINRLIEANRDKLQKLTEANSDMKELSDGLKNLLMRELACVPYFLEKTSKSAKLGVLGVSKHSNTITDLFAATAQDTLQYDLVSLLDDGRLKRDFIDPIRQMKPQYGLESFEVFVQVSRQSQGRVKIKCLPPAEIGDQQAQVHFIRQSQNLGKFMALRIYRGATGKPDLSYIKRELEYINVHAPHKAKKLEQLMWHIIGVGELLEITPEVMLRFPSLYNVIDTN
;
A
#
# COMPACT_ATOMS: atom_id res chain seq x y z
N MET A 1 -10.62 -22.26 -12.10
CA MET A 1 -10.02 -22.88 -10.90
C MET A 1 -8.64 -23.38 -11.29
N SER A 2 -7.64 -23.33 -10.41
CA SER A 2 -6.24 -23.67 -10.77
C SER A 2 -6.01 -25.17 -10.60
N LEU A 3 -5.39 -25.83 -11.60
CA LEU A 3 -4.97 -27.23 -11.51
C LEU A 3 -4.06 -27.51 -10.30
N GLU A 4 -3.37 -26.49 -9.78
CA GLU A 4 -2.46 -26.61 -8.63
C GLU A 4 -3.19 -27.05 -7.34
N GLN A 5 -4.49 -26.74 -7.20
CA GLN A 5 -5.29 -27.19 -6.05
C GLN A 5 -5.63 -28.68 -6.11
N HIS A 6 -5.43 -29.30 -7.26
CA HIS A 6 -5.76 -30.70 -7.55
C HIS A 6 -4.53 -31.53 -7.90
N ASN A 7 -3.31 -31.02 -7.68
CA ASN A 7 -2.06 -31.77 -7.92
C ASN A 7 -2.04 -33.12 -7.19
N ALA A 8 -2.52 -33.18 -5.95
CA ALA A 8 -2.61 -34.44 -5.22
C ALA A 8 -3.54 -35.45 -5.90
N LEU A 9 -4.65 -34.98 -6.47
CA LEU A 9 -5.61 -35.80 -7.20
C LEU A 9 -5.05 -36.24 -8.57
N ILE A 10 -4.27 -35.38 -9.24
CA ILE A 10 -3.55 -35.71 -10.47
C ILE A 10 -2.49 -36.79 -10.22
N GLU A 11 -1.69 -36.66 -9.16
CA GLU A 11 -0.71 -37.70 -8.78
C GLU A 11 -1.39 -39.03 -8.43
N GLN A 12 -2.60 -39.01 -7.84
CA GLN A 12 -3.39 -40.22 -7.58
C GLN A 12 -3.97 -40.84 -8.85
N LEU A 13 -4.32 -40.04 -9.86
CA LEU A 13 -4.92 -40.50 -11.10
C LEU A 13 -3.89 -40.95 -12.15
N LYS A 14 -2.63 -40.49 -12.05
CA LYS A 14 -1.53 -40.86 -12.97
C LYS A 14 -1.29 -42.38 -13.12
N PRO A 15 -1.27 -43.20 -12.06
CA PRO A 15 -1.06 -44.64 -12.18
C PRO A 15 -2.27 -45.35 -12.81
N LEU A 16 -3.45 -44.75 -12.72
CA LEU A 16 -4.72 -45.32 -13.16
C LEU A 16 -5.04 -45.01 -14.63
N LEU A 17 -4.30 -44.09 -15.24
CA LEU A 17 -4.54 -43.50 -16.57
C LEU A 17 -4.67 -44.52 -17.70
N MET A 18 -4.05 -45.69 -17.53
CA MET A 18 -3.97 -46.73 -18.55
C MET A 18 -4.70 -48.03 -18.16
N GLU A 19 -5.48 -48.01 -17.06
CA GLU A 19 -6.34 -49.12 -16.66
C GLU A 19 -7.61 -49.18 -17.53
N ASP A 20 -8.10 -50.39 -17.83
CA ASP A 20 -9.27 -50.60 -18.70
C ASP A 20 -10.56 -49.97 -18.13
N ASN A 21 -10.63 -49.79 -16.81
CA ASN A 21 -11.73 -49.16 -16.08
C ASN A 21 -11.47 -47.69 -15.67
N PHE A 22 -10.46 -47.03 -16.26
CA PHE A 22 -10.08 -45.66 -15.91
C PHE A 22 -11.26 -44.68 -15.94
N HIS A 23 -12.20 -44.83 -16.88
CA HIS A 23 -13.33 -43.91 -16.99
C HIS A 23 -14.25 -43.97 -15.75
N GLU A 24 -14.51 -45.17 -15.22
CA GLU A 24 -15.32 -45.38 -14.02
C GLU A 24 -14.59 -44.89 -12.76
N LEU A 25 -13.28 -45.19 -12.67
CA LEU A 25 -12.43 -44.72 -11.56
C LEU A 25 -12.30 -43.19 -11.55
N PHE A 26 -12.17 -42.57 -12.72
CA PHE A 26 -12.10 -41.12 -12.87
C PHE A 26 -13.40 -40.45 -12.40
N GLU A 27 -14.57 -40.94 -12.83
CA GLU A 27 -15.86 -40.40 -12.38
C GLU A 27 -16.08 -40.60 -10.87
N HIS A 28 -15.62 -41.73 -10.31
CA HIS A 28 -15.71 -41.98 -8.87
C HIS A 28 -14.79 -41.07 -8.05
N LEU A 29 -13.52 -40.94 -8.43
CA LEU A 29 -12.52 -40.12 -7.72
C LEU A 29 -12.72 -38.61 -7.91
N THR A 30 -13.57 -38.20 -8.87
CA THR A 30 -13.88 -36.80 -9.15
C THR A 30 -15.36 -36.47 -8.94
N SER A 31 -16.10 -37.29 -8.16
CA SER A 31 -17.54 -37.11 -7.93
C SER A 31 -17.91 -35.76 -7.29
N ASP A 32 -17.04 -35.27 -6.40
CA ASP A 32 -17.22 -34.02 -5.67
C ASP A 32 -16.71 -32.80 -6.46
N GLU A 33 -16.17 -33.02 -7.66
CA GLU A 33 -15.59 -31.99 -8.51
C GLU A 33 -16.56 -31.46 -9.58
N THR A 34 -16.48 -30.16 -9.83
CA THR A 34 -17.30 -29.51 -10.86
C THR A 34 -16.97 -30.04 -12.26
N ASN A 35 -17.93 -30.00 -13.19
CA ASN A 35 -17.71 -30.41 -14.59
C ASN A 35 -16.53 -29.68 -15.24
N SER A 36 -16.31 -28.41 -14.89
CA SER A 36 -15.16 -27.63 -15.37
C SER A 36 -13.83 -28.14 -14.79
N THR A 37 -13.79 -28.55 -13.51
CA THR A 37 -12.59 -29.15 -12.91
C THR A 37 -12.30 -30.52 -13.52
N ARG A 38 -13.32 -31.38 -13.67
CA ARG A 38 -13.20 -32.69 -14.32
C ARG A 38 -12.66 -32.57 -15.74
N PHE A 39 -13.13 -31.59 -16.51
CA PHE A 39 -12.60 -31.32 -17.85
C PHE A 39 -11.11 -30.96 -17.83
N LEU A 40 -10.69 -30.07 -16.92
CA LEU A 40 -9.28 -29.66 -16.78
C LEU A 40 -8.38 -30.82 -16.34
N LEU A 41 -8.84 -31.65 -15.40
CA LEU A 41 -8.12 -32.86 -14.97
C LEU A 41 -7.96 -33.84 -16.13
N LYS A 42 -9.01 -34.06 -16.91
CA LYS A 42 -8.97 -34.93 -18.09
C LYS A 42 -8.01 -34.40 -19.15
N MET A 43 -7.99 -33.08 -19.39
CA MET A 43 -7.04 -32.45 -20.32
C MET A 43 -5.58 -32.63 -19.87
N GLU A 44 -5.30 -32.46 -18.58
CA GLU A 44 -3.93 -32.58 -18.07
C GLU A 44 -3.44 -34.03 -18.04
N LEU A 45 -4.30 -34.97 -17.66
CA LEU A 45 -3.99 -36.39 -17.70
C LEU A 45 -3.73 -36.86 -19.14
N ASN A 46 -4.53 -36.39 -20.11
CA ASN A 46 -4.30 -36.65 -21.54
C ASN A 46 -2.99 -36.01 -22.07
N ARG A 47 -2.61 -34.84 -21.55
CA ARG A 47 -1.34 -34.19 -21.91
C ARG A 47 -0.16 -35.01 -21.38
N LEU A 48 -0.21 -35.44 -20.12
CA LEU A 48 0.83 -36.22 -19.47
C LEU A 48 0.98 -37.62 -20.08
N SER A 49 -0.10 -38.22 -20.53
CA SER A 49 -0.10 -39.54 -21.20
C SER A 49 0.35 -39.50 -22.67
N SER A 50 0.47 -38.31 -23.28
CA SER A 50 0.88 -38.18 -24.68
C SER A 50 2.34 -38.62 -24.90
N LEU A 51 2.61 -39.29 -26.01
CA LEU A 51 3.95 -39.75 -26.39
C LEU A 51 4.92 -38.57 -26.49
N CYS A 52 6.08 -38.71 -25.84
CA CYS A 52 7.10 -37.68 -25.86
C CYS A 52 8.13 -37.95 -26.96
N THR A 53 8.42 -36.92 -27.77
CA THR A 53 9.46 -36.98 -28.81
C THR A 53 10.80 -36.37 -28.37
N ARG A 54 10.87 -35.83 -27.15
CA ARG A 54 12.04 -35.10 -26.64
C ARG A 54 13.06 -36.07 -26.05
N VAL A 55 14.29 -36.03 -26.56
CA VAL A 55 15.41 -36.77 -25.97
C VAL A 55 15.93 -36.02 -24.73
N ILE A 56 16.07 -36.72 -23.60
CA ILE A 56 16.77 -36.20 -22.42
C ILE A 56 18.28 -36.36 -22.61
N ASP A 57 18.99 -35.24 -22.65
CA ASP A 57 20.45 -35.20 -22.66
C ASP A 57 20.96 -34.36 -21.48
N LEU A 58 21.63 -35.03 -20.55
CA LEU A 58 22.16 -34.46 -19.32
C LEU A 58 23.69 -34.27 -19.34
N ARG A 59 24.40 -34.57 -20.44
CA ARG A 59 25.88 -34.53 -20.50
C ARG A 59 26.46 -33.18 -20.09
N ASP A 60 25.85 -32.08 -20.52
CA ASP A 60 26.28 -30.71 -20.17
C ASP A 60 25.54 -30.15 -18.93
N LYS A 61 24.64 -30.95 -18.33
CA LYS A 61 23.69 -30.49 -17.31
C LYS A 61 23.79 -31.27 -16.00
N SER A 62 24.57 -32.34 -15.95
CA SER A 62 24.76 -33.17 -14.75
C SER A 62 26.19 -33.05 -14.24
N GLU A 63 26.32 -33.07 -12.92
CA GLU A 63 27.58 -33.23 -12.21
C GLU A 63 28.10 -34.68 -12.17
N LEU A 64 27.32 -35.64 -12.69
CA LEU A 64 27.67 -37.07 -12.75
C LEU A 64 27.91 -37.55 -14.19
N PRO A 65 28.74 -38.60 -14.40
CA PRO A 65 28.94 -39.17 -15.72
C PRO A 65 27.61 -39.69 -16.29
N CYS A 66 27.28 -39.26 -17.49
CA CYS A 66 26.07 -39.68 -18.20
C CYS A 66 26.41 -40.80 -19.19
N ASN A 67 25.58 -41.85 -19.21
CA ASN A 67 25.68 -42.96 -20.14
C ASN A 67 24.50 -42.94 -21.12
N SER A 68 24.68 -43.56 -22.30
CA SER A 68 23.58 -43.75 -23.24
C SER A 68 22.57 -44.76 -22.70
N PHE A 69 21.29 -44.42 -22.75
CA PHE A 69 20.18 -45.27 -22.35
C PHE A 69 19.09 -45.21 -23.43
N THR A 70 18.77 -46.36 -24.02
CA THR A 70 17.78 -46.46 -25.10
C THR A 70 16.44 -46.90 -24.55
N SER A 71 15.39 -46.14 -24.84
CA SER A 71 13.99 -46.44 -24.50
C SER A 71 13.14 -46.31 -25.76
N GLY A 72 12.60 -47.43 -26.24
CA GLY A 72 11.93 -47.49 -27.55
C GLY A 72 12.90 -47.15 -28.70
N SER A 73 12.53 -46.20 -29.56
CA SER A 73 13.35 -45.72 -30.68
C SER A 73 14.27 -44.55 -30.32
N GLN A 74 14.25 -44.08 -29.07
CA GLN A 74 15.00 -42.90 -28.63
C GLN A 74 16.18 -43.30 -27.75
N THR A 75 17.31 -42.62 -27.95
CA THR A 75 18.52 -42.76 -27.13
C THR A 75 18.70 -41.51 -26.29
N HIS A 76 18.58 -41.66 -24.98
CA HIS A 76 18.80 -40.62 -23.97
C HIS A 76 20.24 -40.69 -23.43
N PHE A 77 20.73 -39.59 -22.88
CA PHE A 77 22.00 -39.53 -22.16
C PHE A 77 21.75 -39.10 -20.72
N LEU A 78 21.76 -40.06 -19.81
CA LEU A 78 21.31 -39.90 -18.43
C LEU A 78 22.43 -40.29 -17.46
N ASP A 79 22.50 -39.62 -16.32
CA ASP A 79 23.24 -40.14 -15.18
C ASP A 79 22.46 -41.25 -14.47
N GLU A 80 23.11 -42.00 -13.58
CA GLU A 80 22.48 -43.17 -12.95
C GLU A 80 21.23 -42.83 -12.12
N PRO A 81 21.17 -41.71 -11.36
CA PRO A 81 19.95 -41.29 -10.68
C PRO A 81 18.80 -40.91 -11.64
N ALA A 82 19.09 -40.16 -12.70
CA ALA A 82 18.08 -39.78 -13.69
C ALA A 82 17.59 -41.00 -14.48
N LYS A 83 18.47 -41.98 -14.77
CA LYS A 83 18.12 -43.26 -15.38
C LYS A 83 17.21 -44.10 -14.46
N SER A 84 17.49 -44.13 -13.17
CA SER A 84 16.64 -44.82 -12.18
C SER A 84 15.25 -44.19 -12.11
N SER A 85 15.20 -42.84 -11.97
CA SER A 85 13.94 -42.08 -12.00
C SER A 85 13.18 -42.25 -13.32
N PHE A 86 13.91 -42.37 -14.44
CA PHE A 86 13.32 -42.64 -15.74
C PHE A 86 12.64 -44.02 -15.76
N ILE A 87 13.33 -45.08 -15.34
CA ILE A 87 12.77 -46.45 -15.32
C ILE A 87 11.56 -46.53 -14.38
N GLU A 88 11.65 -45.97 -13.18
CA GLU A 88 10.55 -45.94 -12.22
C GLU A 88 9.33 -45.21 -12.77
N THR A 89 9.53 -44.04 -13.38
CA THR A 89 8.43 -43.26 -13.94
C THR A 89 7.86 -43.92 -15.19
N LEU A 90 8.70 -44.53 -16.02
CA LEU A 90 8.27 -45.23 -17.23
C LEU A 90 7.31 -46.39 -16.89
N ALA A 91 7.52 -47.08 -15.77
CA ALA A 91 6.62 -48.12 -15.29
C ALA A 91 5.21 -47.59 -14.97
N LEU A 92 5.08 -46.35 -14.50
CA LEU A 92 3.78 -45.70 -14.20
C LEU A 92 2.97 -45.40 -15.46
N TYR A 93 3.61 -45.33 -16.64
CA TYR A 93 2.98 -45.06 -17.93
C TYR A 93 3.03 -46.28 -18.86
N GLN A 94 2.86 -47.49 -18.30
CA GLN A 94 2.87 -48.77 -19.05
C GLN A 94 4.08 -48.95 -19.97
N ASN A 95 5.26 -48.58 -19.49
CA ASN A 95 6.52 -48.65 -20.24
C ASN A 95 6.57 -47.78 -21.51
N GLN A 96 5.66 -46.81 -21.65
CA GLN A 96 5.68 -45.85 -22.75
C GLN A 96 6.37 -44.56 -22.35
N TYR A 97 7.21 -44.04 -23.24
CA TYR A 97 7.85 -42.75 -23.02
C TYR A 97 6.88 -41.61 -23.31
N THR A 98 6.27 -41.08 -22.25
CA THR A 98 5.28 -40.01 -22.31
C THR A 98 5.84 -38.67 -21.82
N LEU A 99 5.08 -37.61 -22.03
CA LEU A 99 5.45 -36.27 -21.58
C LEU A 99 5.56 -36.22 -20.04
N GLY A 100 4.74 -37.01 -19.33
CA GLY A 100 4.83 -37.18 -17.88
C GLY A 100 6.17 -37.78 -17.44
N VAL A 101 6.69 -38.79 -18.15
CA VAL A 101 8.02 -39.37 -17.88
C VAL A 101 9.12 -38.32 -18.06
N TYR A 102 9.07 -37.56 -19.15
CA TYR A 102 10.03 -36.49 -19.41
C TYR A 102 10.04 -35.42 -18.31
N GLU A 103 8.86 -34.90 -17.94
CA GLU A 103 8.74 -33.83 -16.96
C GLU A 103 9.22 -34.26 -15.57
N GLN A 104 8.88 -35.49 -15.16
CA GLN A 104 9.23 -36.03 -13.85
C GLN A 104 10.74 -36.30 -13.71
N VAL A 105 11.38 -36.84 -14.75
CA VAL A 105 12.84 -37.05 -14.76
C VAL A 105 13.60 -35.73 -14.75
N MET A 106 13.15 -34.74 -15.53
CA MET A 106 13.76 -33.39 -15.54
C MET A 106 13.57 -32.66 -14.21
N LEU A 107 12.41 -32.82 -13.57
CA LEU A 107 12.14 -32.26 -12.25
C LEU A 107 13.02 -32.90 -11.17
N ALA A 108 13.10 -34.23 -11.13
CA ALA A 108 13.95 -34.97 -10.20
C ALA A 108 15.43 -34.57 -10.34
N HIS A 109 15.92 -34.43 -11.58
CA HIS A 109 17.26 -33.93 -11.87
C HIS A 109 17.49 -32.51 -11.34
N LYS A 110 16.55 -31.59 -11.61
CA LYS A 110 16.64 -30.19 -11.15
C LYS A 110 16.67 -30.11 -9.62
N THR A 111 15.79 -30.84 -8.94
CA THR A 111 15.72 -30.85 -7.46
C THR A 111 17.00 -31.41 -6.86
N ARG A 112 17.57 -32.47 -7.45
CA ARG A 112 18.86 -33.04 -7.01
C ARG A 112 20.00 -32.03 -7.14
N ARG A 113 20.10 -31.32 -8.27
CA ARG A 113 21.12 -30.27 -8.47
C ARG A 113 20.97 -29.10 -7.50
N GLN A 114 19.74 -28.74 -7.16
CA GLN A 114 19.46 -27.73 -6.15
C GLN A 114 19.90 -28.19 -4.76
N LYS A 115 19.65 -29.45 -4.38
CA LYS A 115 20.13 -30.05 -3.12
C LYS A 115 21.66 -30.17 -3.06
N ALA A 116 22.31 -30.50 -4.17
CA ALA A 116 23.77 -30.61 -4.22
C ALA A 116 24.49 -29.25 -4.10
N ARG A 117 23.87 -28.17 -4.62
CA ARG A 117 24.38 -26.80 -4.46
C ARG A 117 24.16 -26.23 -3.06
N ASN A 118 23.12 -26.68 -2.34
CA ASN A 118 22.81 -26.28 -0.98
C ASN A 118 22.55 -27.53 -0.10
N PRO A 119 23.60 -28.14 0.49
CA PRO A 119 23.47 -29.35 1.31
C PRO A 119 22.62 -29.20 2.57
N GLN A 120 22.29 -27.95 2.96
CA GLN A 120 21.37 -27.64 4.07
C GLN A 120 19.89 -27.52 3.64
N ALA A 121 19.56 -27.70 2.35
CA ALA A 121 18.20 -27.67 1.83
C ALA A 121 17.54 -29.07 1.81
N GLY A 122 17.68 -29.79 2.92
CA GLY A 122 17.27 -31.19 3.08
C GLY A 122 16.43 -31.44 4.31
N ASP A 123 15.53 -30.52 4.67
CA ASP A 123 14.25 -30.75 5.37
C ASP A 123 13.65 -29.37 5.73
N ASP A 124 13.26 -28.63 4.70
CA ASP A 124 12.21 -27.60 4.74
C ASP A 124 12.18 -26.88 3.39
N LEU A 125 11.15 -27.15 2.58
CA LEU A 125 10.68 -26.18 1.57
C LEU A 125 9.89 -25.07 2.26
N ALA A 126 10.41 -24.56 3.38
CA ALA A 126 10.03 -23.28 3.90
C ALA A 126 10.80 -22.25 3.08
N LEU A 127 10.08 -21.44 2.29
CA LEU A 127 10.51 -20.06 2.00
C LEU A 127 11.23 -19.52 3.24
N THR A 128 12.47 -19.07 3.14
CA THR A 128 13.16 -18.38 4.24
C THR A 128 12.18 -17.32 4.78
N PRO A 129 11.58 -17.52 5.98
CA PRO A 129 10.34 -16.83 6.37
C PRO A 129 10.53 -15.33 6.62
N PHE A 130 11.78 -14.87 6.49
CA PHE A 130 12.25 -13.54 6.81
C PHE A 130 12.65 -12.73 5.57
N ILE A 131 12.48 -13.26 4.35
CA ILE A 131 12.64 -12.48 3.13
C ILE A 131 11.30 -11.84 2.75
N ALA A 132 11.28 -10.51 2.68
CA ALA A 132 10.13 -9.72 2.24
C ALA A 132 10.35 -9.16 0.83
N SER A 133 9.29 -9.07 0.03
CA SER A 133 9.32 -8.37 -1.25
C SER A 133 8.99 -6.89 -1.10
N GLY A 134 9.62 -6.03 -1.90
CA GLY A 134 9.26 -4.62 -2.02
C GLY A 134 8.03 -4.41 -2.91
N ALA A 135 7.08 -3.62 -2.42
CA ALA A 135 5.98 -3.07 -3.21
C ALA A 135 6.13 -1.54 -3.27
N VAL A 136 6.29 -0.99 -4.47
CA VAL A 136 6.37 0.47 -4.66
C VAL A 136 4.99 1.07 -4.38
N LEU A 137 4.91 2.04 -3.46
CA LEU A 137 3.67 2.73 -3.10
C LEU A 137 3.68 4.20 -3.59
N GLY A 138 2.49 4.77 -3.80
CA GLY A 138 2.26 6.17 -4.17
C GLY A 138 2.84 6.66 -5.50
N SER A 139 3.60 5.83 -6.20
CA SER A 139 4.34 6.19 -7.41
C SER A 139 4.18 5.13 -8.48
N TYR A 140 2.96 5.02 -9.01
CA TYR A 140 2.63 4.02 -10.02
C TYR A 140 2.95 4.53 -11.42
N PHE A 141 3.48 3.65 -12.26
CA PHE A 141 3.68 3.95 -13.66
C PHE A 141 2.35 3.83 -14.38
N ASN A 142 1.80 4.96 -14.81
CA ASN A 142 0.58 5.00 -15.59
C ASN A 142 0.93 5.19 -17.06
N ARG A 143 0.43 4.31 -17.91
CA ARG A 143 0.51 4.49 -19.37
C ARG A 143 -0.76 5.20 -19.85
N SER A 144 -0.58 6.17 -20.73
CA SER A 144 -1.70 6.86 -21.39
C SER A 144 -2.38 5.99 -22.46
N GLU A 145 -1.73 4.91 -22.90
CA GLU A 145 -2.15 4.11 -24.05
C GLU A 145 -2.10 2.60 -23.76
N GLU A 146 -3.01 1.85 -24.37
CA GLU A 146 -2.98 0.38 -24.37
C GLU A 146 -1.77 -0.13 -25.16
N ARG A 147 -1.07 -1.14 -24.63
CA ARG A 147 -0.01 -1.88 -25.33
C ARG A 147 -0.47 -3.28 -25.63
N MET A 148 -0.46 -3.62 -26.90
CA MET A 148 -0.78 -4.96 -27.39
C MET A 148 0.53 -5.73 -27.58
N ASN A 149 0.64 -6.94 -27.01
CA ASN A 149 1.72 -7.84 -27.42
C ASN A 149 1.43 -8.27 -28.85
N TYR A 150 2.16 -7.67 -29.79
CA TYR A 150 1.97 -7.86 -31.21
C TYR A 150 3.34 -8.02 -31.83
N SER A 151 3.69 -9.27 -32.16
CA SER A 151 5.00 -9.63 -32.67
C SER A 151 4.95 -9.68 -34.20
N ILE A 152 5.41 -8.61 -34.83
CA ILE A 152 5.50 -8.48 -36.29
C ILE A 152 6.94 -8.19 -36.69
N ARG A 153 7.32 -8.61 -37.90
CA ARG A 153 8.63 -8.28 -38.46
C ARG A 153 8.78 -6.79 -38.70
N ILE A 154 9.97 -6.29 -38.37
CA ILE A 154 10.34 -4.89 -38.58
C ILE A 154 11.69 -4.75 -39.25
N GLY A 155 11.86 -3.62 -39.93
CA GLY A 155 13.15 -3.11 -40.39
C GLY A 155 13.53 -1.87 -39.60
N VAL A 156 14.74 -1.84 -39.03
CA VAL A 156 15.25 -0.69 -38.27
C VAL A 156 16.37 -0.01 -39.06
N LEU A 157 16.22 1.28 -39.28
CA LEU A 157 17.10 2.12 -40.06
C LEU A 157 17.68 3.24 -39.17
N GLN A 158 18.98 3.47 -39.28
CA GLN A 158 19.66 4.60 -38.64
C GLN A 158 20.82 5.06 -39.55
N PRO A 159 21.08 6.38 -39.69
CA PRO A 159 22.12 6.87 -40.59
C PRO A 159 23.48 6.22 -40.33
N GLY A 160 24.09 5.66 -41.38
CA GLY A 160 25.39 4.98 -41.31
C GLY A 160 25.32 3.48 -40.98
N LEU A 161 24.13 2.92 -40.76
CA LEU A 161 23.89 1.49 -40.55
C LEU A 161 23.05 0.90 -41.69
N SER A 162 23.36 -0.33 -42.09
CA SER A 162 22.45 -1.13 -42.92
C SER A 162 21.17 -1.44 -42.16
N GLU A 163 20.06 -1.64 -42.89
CA GLU A 163 18.78 -2.01 -42.28
C GLU A 163 18.92 -3.27 -41.42
N VAL A 164 18.54 -3.17 -40.15
CA VAL A 164 18.61 -4.26 -39.18
C VAL A 164 17.23 -4.90 -39.07
N SER A 165 17.14 -6.20 -39.32
CA SER A 165 15.89 -6.94 -39.15
C SER A 165 15.63 -7.23 -37.66
N GLY A 166 14.38 -7.10 -37.25
CA GLY A 166 13.93 -7.35 -35.89
C GLY A 166 12.48 -7.77 -35.81
N ILE A 167 11.98 -7.83 -34.58
CA ILE A 167 10.54 -7.98 -34.31
C ILE A 167 10.08 -6.97 -33.28
N THR A 168 8.81 -6.57 -33.34
CA THR A 168 8.13 -5.96 -32.19
C THR A 168 7.88 -7.01 -31.12
N VAL A 169 7.90 -6.60 -29.86
CA VAL A 169 7.47 -7.38 -28.70
C VAL A 169 6.09 -6.90 -28.26
N ASP A 170 5.94 -5.57 -28.16
CA ASP A 170 4.68 -4.88 -27.92
C ASP A 170 4.61 -3.57 -28.71
N LEU A 171 3.38 -3.12 -28.97
CA LEU A 171 3.06 -1.91 -29.75
C LEU A 171 1.93 -1.12 -29.07
N SER A 172 2.09 0.20 -28.97
CA SER A 172 1.01 1.18 -28.70
C SER A 172 0.92 2.20 -29.84
N VAL A 173 -0.01 3.16 -29.71
CA VAL A 173 -0.17 4.24 -30.70
C VAL A 173 1.10 5.10 -30.80
N GLY A 174 1.70 5.46 -29.68
CA GLY A 174 2.86 6.34 -29.57
C GLY A 174 4.16 5.65 -29.17
N GLY A 175 4.23 4.32 -29.10
CA GLY A 175 5.42 3.62 -28.65
C GLY A 175 5.52 2.17 -29.10
N ALA A 176 6.73 1.62 -29.02
CA ALA A 176 6.99 0.22 -29.36
C ALA A 176 8.11 -0.34 -28.49
N ARG A 177 8.06 -1.63 -28.16
CA ARG A 177 9.21 -2.39 -27.68
C ARG A 177 9.66 -3.31 -28.80
N ILE A 178 10.92 -3.25 -29.18
CA ILE A 178 11.46 -4.05 -30.28
C ILE A 178 12.61 -4.92 -29.79
N ARG A 179 12.83 -6.05 -30.47
CA ARG A 179 13.94 -6.98 -30.23
C ARG A 179 14.80 -7.06 -31.48
N LEU A 180 16.08 -6.79 -31.32
CA LEU A 180 17.12 -6.85 -32.35
C LEU A 180 18.20 -7.87 -31.96
N PRO A 181 18.98 -8.40 -32.91
CA PRO A 181 20.20 -9.16 -32.62
C PRO A 181 21.19 -8.33 -31.79
N LEU A 182 22.00 -8.97 -30.94
CA LEU A 182 22.97 -8.27 -30.09
C LEU A 182 23.95 -7.38 -30.87
N SER A 183 24.39 -7.82 -32.05
CA SER A 183 25.30 -7.09 -32.94
C SER A 183 24.57 -6.11 -33.88
N ASN A 184 23.58 -5.37 -33.36
CA ASN A 184 22.75 -4.45 -34.17
C ASN A 184 23.44 -3.12 -34.52
N GLY A 185 24.48 -2.72 -33.78
CA GLY A 185 25.22 -1.48 -34.03
C GLY A 185 24.46 -0.17 -33.79
N VAL A 186 23.21 -0.23 -33.31
CA VAL A 186 22.34 0.93 -33.11
C VAL A 186 22.90 1.83 -32.00
N ASN A 187 22.99 3.12 -32.29
CA ASN A 187 23.31 4.14 -31.30
C ASN A 187 22.03 4.56 -30.56
N ILE A 188 21.94 4.22 -29.28
CA ILE A 188 20.78 4.47 -28.41
C ILE A 188 20.56 5.96 -28.08
N GLU A 189 21.56 6.83 -28.27
CA GLU A 189 21.43 8.27 -28.05
C GLU A 189 20.79 9.00 -29.24
N LYS A 190 20.59 8.31 -30.36
CA LYS A 190 20.03 8.88 -31.59
C LYS A 190 18.70 8.22 -31.96
N PRO A 191 17.80 8.96 -32.63
CA PRO A 191 16.57 8.36 -33.16
C PRO A 191 16.84 7.21 -34.13
N VAL A 192 15.86 6.33 -34.24
CA VAL A 192 15.81 5.21 -35.19
C VAL A 192 14.52 5.29 -36.00
N ARG A 193 14.56 4.88 -37.26
CA ARG A 193 13.39 4.75 -38.11
C ARG A 193 12.96 3.30 -38.19
N VAL A 194 11.72 3.01 -37.85
CA VAL A 194 11.18 1.64 -37.77
C VAL A 194 10.12 1.43 -38.84
N LYS A 195 10.33 0.46 -39.72
CA LYS A 195 9.35 -0.02 -40.70
C LYS A 195 8.59 -1.21 -40.13
N LEU A 196 7.26 -1.09 -40.07
CA LEU A 196 6.37 -2.16 -39.61
C LEU A 196 5.98 -3.01 -40.83
N LEU A 197 6.87 -3.92 -41.24
CA LEU A 197 6.83 -4.57 -42.55
C LEU A 197 5.50 -5.28 -42.84
N GLU A 198 5.00 -6.07 -41.89
CA GLU A 198 3.74 -6.82 -42.06
C GLU A 198 2.51 -5.89 -42.12
N LEU A 199 2.52 -4.79 -41.36
CA LEU A 199 1.43 -3.81 -41.45
C LEU A 199 1.48 -3.01 -42.75
N GLY A 200 2.67 -2.79 -43.31
CA GLY A 200 2.84 -2.19 -44.64
C GLY A 200 2.36 -3.07 -45.78
N GLU A 201 2.27 -4.40 -45.59
CA GLU A 201 1.66 -5.32 -46.54
C GLU A 201 0.12 -5.27 -46.49
N GLU A 202 -0.46 -5.07 -45.29
CA GLU A 202 -1.91 -5.05 -45.08
C GLU A 202 -2.57 -3.68 -45.29
N TYR A 203 -1.86 -2.59 -44.97
CA TYR A 203 -2.39 -1.23 -44.98
C TYR A 203 -1.51 -0.27 -45.78
N TYR A 204 -2.14 0.54 -46.64
CA TYR A 204 -1.43 1.48 -47.50
C TYR A 204 -1.36 2.89 -46.90
N PHE A 205 -0.48 3.07 -45.90
CA PHE A 205 -0.12 4.38 -45.34
C PHE A 205 1.34 4.71 -45.67
N GLU A 206 1.61 5.94 -46.08
CA GLU A 206 2.97 6.41 -46.42
C GLU A 206 3.97 6.17 -45.27
N ASP A 207 3.51 6.40 -44.04
CA ASP A 207 4.29 6.18 -42.82
C ASP A 207 4.73 4.70 -42.64
N LEU A 208 3.92 3.72 -43.06
CA LEU A 208 4.26 2.30 -42.93
C LEU A 208 5.26 1.85 -44.01
N GLN A 209 5.23 2.46 -45.18
CA GLN A 209 6.14 2.16 -46.29
C GLN A 209 7.53 2.75 -46.05
N ASN A 210 7.56 4.01 -45.61
CA ASN A 210 8.81 4.75 -45.41
C ASN A 210 9.42 4.49 -44.03
N GLY A 211 8.61 4.05 -43.07
CA GLY A 211 9.00 3.84 -41.68
C GLY A 211 8.80 5.10 -40.83
N VAL A 212 8.65 4.89 -39.54
CA VAL A 212 8.27 5.91 -38.55
C VAL A 212 9.45 6.20 -37.64
N ASP A 213 9.68 7.48 -37.33
CA ASP A 213 10.79 7.89 -36.46
C ASP A 213 10.44 7.72 -34.97
N TYR A 214 11.37 7.10 -34.25
CA TYR A 214 11.30 6.84 -32.82
C TYR A 214 12.56 7.31 -32.10
N GLN A 215 12.39 7.87 -30.90
CA GLN A 215 13.46 8.05 -29.94
C GLN A 215 13.65 6.77 -29.11
N VAL A 216 14.89 6.33 -28.93
CA VAL A 216 15.21 5.25 -27.98
C VAL A 216 15.16 5.82 -26.57
N VAL A 217 14.33 5.23 -25.72
CA VAL A 217 14.13 5.65 -24.32
C VAL A 217 15.00 4.83 -23.38
N ASP A 218 15.19 3.56 -23.69
CA ASP A 218 15.90 2.61 -22.84
C ASP A 218 16.33 1.37 -23.66
N SER A 219 17.37 0.69 -23.20
CA SER A 219 17.91 -0.51 -23.83
C SER A 219 18.27 -1.58 -22.79
N GLU A 220 17.83 -2.81 -23.04
CA GLU A 220 18.14 -3.98 -22.23
C GLU A 220 18.76 -5.04 -23.13
N SER A 221 19.90 -5.63 -22.76
CA SER A 221 20.56 -6.66 -23.59
C SER A 221 20.86 -7.91 -22.77
N ASN A 222 20.81 -9.06 -23.43
CA ASN A 222 21.35 -10.32 -22.92
C ASN A 222 22.41 -10.86 -23.89
N HIS A 223 22.80 -12.13 -23.74
CA HIS A 223 23.83 -12.75 -24.56
C HIS A 223 23.47 -12.94 -26.05
N GLU A 224 22.21 -12.73 -26.44
CA GLU A 224 21.71 -13.05 -27.79
C GLU A 224 20.98 -11.87 -28.45
N TYR A 225 20.25 -11.07 -27.67
CA TYR A 225 19.39 -10.00 -28.17
C TYR A 225 19.55 -8.70 -27.39
N THR A 226 19.22 -7.61 -28.08
CA THR A 226 18.98 -6.29 -27.50
C THR A 226 17.51 -5.92 -27.65
N TRP A 227 16.88 -5.57 -26.54
CA TRP A 227 15.56 -4.96 -26.51
C TRP A 227 15.68 -3.44 -26.42
N LEU A 228 15.01 -2.73 -27.32
CA LEU A 228 14.91 -1.28 -27.29
C LEU A 228 13.48 -0.86 -26.96
N ARG A 229 13.33 0.12 -26.07
CA ARG A 229 12.06 0.77 -25.76
C ARG A 229 12.01 2.09 -26.53
N LEU A 230 10.97 2.26 -27.34
CA LEU A 230 10.88 3.33 -28.31
C LEU A 230 9.69 4.24 -28.03
N LYS A 231 9.90 5.56 -28.13
CA LYS A 231 8.85 6.59 -28.12
C LYS A 231 8.74 7.22 -29.51
N ARG A 232 7.56 7.20 -30.10
CA ARG A 232 7.30 7.73 -31.44
C ARG A 232 7.50 9.25 -31.41
N ILE A 233 8.26 9.78 -32.37
CA ILE A 233 8.53 11.22 -32.51
C ILE A 233 8.15 11.77 -33.90
N GLY A 234 7.67 10.91 -34.81
CA GLY A 234 7.14 11.28 -36.12
C GLY A 234 5.95 10.42 -36.54
N GLY A 235 5.43 10.66 -37.74
CA GLY A 235 4.26 9.97 -38.30
C GLY A 235 3.00 10.85 -38.30
N SER A 236 2.03 10.52 -39.16
CA SER A 236 0.81 11.30 -39.37
C SER A 236 -0.32 11.02 -38.36
N ASP A 237 -1.29 11.92 -38.29
CA ASP A 237 -2.55 11.69 -37.55
C ASP A 237 -3.31 10.46 -38.10
N ALA A 238 -3.21 10.20 -39.41
CA ALA A 238 -3.83 9.04 -40.04
C ALA A 238 -3.22 7.71 -39.55
N LEU A 239 -1.90 7.65 -39.38
CA LEU A 239 -1.24 6.50 -38.75
C LEU A 239 -1.68 6.34 -37.29
N THR A 240 -1.84 7.45 -36.56
CA THR A 240 -2.32 7.46 -35.18
C THR A 240 -3.69 6.83 -35.05
N GLU A 241 -4.64 7.26 -35.90
CA GLU A 241 -5.99 6.69 -35.94
C GLU A 241 -6.00 5.22 -36.35
N MET A 242 -5.17 4.84 -37.35
CA MET A 242 -5.05 3.45 -37.76
C MET A 242 -4.55 2.55 -36.63
N LEU A 243 -3.44 2.92 -35.96
CA LEU A 243 -2.89 2.14 -34.86
C LEU A 243 -3.87 2.05 -33.68
N ALA A 244 -4.61 3.12 -33.39
CA ALA A 244 -5.66 3.10 -32.38
C ALA A 244 -6.77 2.10 -32.74
N ASN A 245 -7.23 2.10 -33.99
CA ASN A 245 -8.23 1.16 -34.49
C ASN A 245 -7.71 -0.29 -34.53
N LEU A 246 -6.45 -0.49 -34.91
CA LEU A 246 -5.78 -1.79 -34.90
C LEU A 246 -5.76 -2.37 -33.48
N ILE A 247 -5.26 -1.61 -32.51
CA ILE A 247 -5.21 -2.03 -31.10
C ILE A 247 -6.62 -2.30 -30.59
N GLN A 248 -7.58 -1.41 -30.86
CA GLN A 248 -8.98 -1.58 -30.42
C GLN A 248 -9.65 -2.83 -31.02
N GLY A 249 -9.41 -3.12 -32.31
CA GLY A 249 -9.97 -4.27 -33.00
C GLY A 249 -9.35 -5.60 -32.57
N TYR A 250 -8.08 -5.57 -32.15
CA TYR A 250 -7.29 -6.77 -31.86
C TYR A 250 -7.01 -7.02 -30.38
N LYS A 251 -7.34 -6.11 -29.46
CA LYS A 251 -7.08 -6.24 -28.01
C LYS A 251 -7.76 -7.42 -27.30
N TYR A 252 -8.81 -7.98 -27.90
CA TYR A 252 -9.45 -9.21 -27.40
C TYR A 252 -8.88 -10.48 -28.06
N ARG A 253 -8.13 -10.35 -29.15
CA ARG A 253 -7.49 -11.44 -29.89
C ARG A 253 -6.03 -11.66 -29.48
N TYR A 254 -5.30 -10.60 -29.15
CA TYR A 254 -3.92 -10.66 -28.64
C TYR A 254 -3.83 -10.22 -27.18
N LYS A 255 -2.80 -10.71 -26.48
CA LYS A 255 -2.60 -10.45 -25.06
C LYS A 255 -2.21 -8.99 -24.83
N VAL A 256 -3.06 -8.22 -24.16
CA VAL A 256 -2.74 -6.87 -23.67
C VAL A 256 -1.75 -6.96 -22.51
N ASP A 257 -0.75 -6.09 -22.49
CA ASP A 257 0.13 -5.95 -21.31
C ASP A 257 -0.61 -5.19 -20.20
N ILE A 258 -0.75 -5.85 -19.05
CA ILE A 258 -1.47 -5.32 -17.88
C ILE A 258 -0.57 -5.22 -16.64
N ASN A 259 0.74 -5.37 -16.81
CA ASN A 259 1.66 -5.46 -15.67
C ASN A 259 1.71 -4.17 -14.85
N ASP A 260 1.66 -3.01 -15.51
CA ASP A 260 1.59 -1.70 -14.87
C ASP A 260 0.30 -1.54 -14.06
N ILE A 261 -0.85 -1.90 -14.64
CA ILE A 261 -2.15 -1.87 -13.95
C ILE A 261 -2.14 -2.85 -12.76
N LEU A 262 -1.54 -4.04 -12.91
CA LEU A 262 -1.41 -5.00 -11.83
C LEU A 262 -0.54 -4.45 -10.68
N VAL A 263 0.59 -3.82 -10.99
CA VAL A 263 1.47 -3.19 -9.98
C VAL A 263 0.73 -2.06 -9.28
N ALA A 264 0.03 -1.19 -10.03
CA ALA A 264 -0.78 -0.11 -9.48
C ALA A 264 -1.88 -0.63 -8.56
N ALA A 265 -2.67 -1.61 -9.03
CA ALA A 265 -3.76 -2.21 -8.24
C ALA A 265 -3.22 -2.90 -6.97
N THR A 266 -2.06 -3.55 -7.06
CA THR A 266 -1.40 -4.18 -5.92
C THR A 266 -0.99 -3.14 -4.87
N GLY A 267 -0.32 -2.06 -5.29
CA GLY A 267 0.09 -0.98 -4.40
C GLY A 267 -1.10 -0.25 -3.79
N LEU A 268 -2.13 0.09 -4.58
CA LEU A 268 -3.37 0.69 -4.07
C LEU A 268 -4.09 -0.21 -3.05
N GLY A 269 -4.06 -1.52 -3.26
CA GLY A 269 -4.59 -2.50 -2.31
C GLY A 269 -3.85 -2.47 -0.98
N PHE A 270 -2.51 -2.41 -1.02
CA PHE A 270 -1.67 -2.24 0.18
C PHE A 270 -1.89 -0.89 0.87
N GLU A 271 -1.97 0.21 0.12
CA GLU A 271 -2.33 1.54 0.63
C GLU A 271 -3.66 1.50 1.38
N ARG A 272 -4.65 0.76 0.88
CA ARG A 272 -5.96 0.64 1.52
C ARG A 272 -5.96 -0.17 2.81
N HIS A 273 -5.00 -1.08 3.00
CA HIS A 273 -4.76 -1.72 4.29
C HIS A 273 -4.03 -0.78 5.27
N TYR A 274 -3.08 0.01 4.79
CA TYR A 274 -2.22 0.86 5.62
C TYR A 274 -2.87 2.18 6.04
N LEU A 275 -3.44 2.95 5.11
CA LEU A 275 -3.94 4.30 5.35
C LEU A 275 -5.00 4.45 6.47
N PRO A 276 -5.92 3.48 6.71
CA PRO A 276 -6.80 3.55 7.89
C PRO A 276 -6.00 3.61 9.20
N HIS A 277 -4.86 2.94 9.22
CA HIS A 277 -3.95 2.80 10.35
C HIS A 277 -2.81 3.82 10.39
N LEU A 278 -2.74 4.75 9.42
CA LEU A 278 -1.72 5.81 9.38
C LEU A 278 -1.71 6.56 10.72
N PRO A 279 -0.63 6.46 11.53
CA PRO A 279 -0.58 7.06 12.86
C PRO A 279 -0.13 8.53 12.83
N HIS A 280 0.48 8.96 11.72
CA HIS A 280 0.99 10.32 11.52
C HIS A 280 -0.08 11.25 10.95
N LEU A 281 0.04 12.56 11.18
CA LEU A 281 -0.87 13.56 10.65
C LEU A 281 -0.22 14.29 9.45
N PRO A 282 -0.68 14.02 8.20
CA PRO A 282 -0.27 14.76 7.03
C PRO A 282 -0.78 16.21 7.06
N LEU A 283 0.12 17.14 6.76
CA LEU A 283 -0.11 18.58 6.69
C LEU A 283 0.39 19.08 5.33
N TYR A 284 -0.32 20.02 4.71
CA TYR A 284 0.04 20.56 3.39
C TYR A 284 0.36 22.04 3.51
N VAL A 285 1.49 22.42 2.93
CA VAL A 285 2.09 23.74 3.06
C VAL A 285 1.89 24.53 1.79
N GLU A 286 1.46 25.77 1.91
CA GLU A 286 1.49 26.76 0.83
C GLU A 286 2.54 27.83 1.15
N HIS A 287 3.10 28.44 0.11
CA HIS A 287 3.96 29.61 0.26
C HIS A 287 3.16 30.85 -0.13
N THR A 288 2.85 31.70 0.85
CA THR A 288 2.09 32.94 0.66
C THR A 288 3.00 34.16 0.88
N GLU A 289 2.47 35.37 0.76
CA GLU A 289 3.21 36.60 1.10
C GLU A 289 3.68 36.64 2.56
N GLU A 290 2.96 35.94 3.46
CA GLU A 290 3.30 35.80 4.88
C GLU A 290 4.32 34.66 5.15
N GLY A 291 4.85 34.03 4.10
CA GLY A 291 5.78 32.91 4.16
C GLY A 291 5.10 31.54 4.08
N TYR A 292 5.79 30.50 4.54
CA TYR A 292 5.26 29.14 4.55
C TYR A 292 4.16 28.99 5.61
N GLN A 293 3.02 28.42 5.22
CA GLN A 293 1.90 28.16 6.11
C GLN A 293 1.26 26.81 5.84
N VAL A 294 0.93 26.07 6.91
CA VAL A 294 0.07 24.89 6.78
C VAL A 294 -1.36 25.34 6.56
N THR A 295 -1.96 24.98 5.43
CA THR A 295 -3.33 25.37 5.09
C THR A 295 -4.31 24.19 5.15
N HIS A 296 -3.82 22.95 4.98
CA HIS A 296 -4.65 21.75 4.99
C HIS A 296 -4.05 20.64 5.86
N LYS A 297 -4.92 19.79 6.42
CA LYS A 297 -4.55 18.54 7.10
C LYS A 297 -5.47 17.39 6.67
N LEU A 298 -4.90 16.19 6.58
CA LEU A 298 -5.62 15.00 6.11
C LEU A 298 -5.78 13.97 7.23
N LEU A 299 -7.02 13.66 7.60
CA LEU A 299 -7.32 12.71 8.67
C LEU A 299 -7.50 11.28 8.17
N SER A 300 -6.86 10.35 8.88
CA SER A 300 -7.17 8.93 8.88
C SER A 300 -8.07 8.58 10.07
N ARG A 301 -8.30 7.29 10.31
CA ARG A 301 -8.97 6.85 11.54
C ARG A 301 -8.03 7.03 12.75
N ASP A 302 -6.76 6.67 12.60
CA ASP A 302 -5.86 6.48 13.73
C ASP A 302 -4.99 7.72 14.06
N ASN A 303 -4.93 8.72 13.17
CA ASN A 303 -4.21 9.99 13.43
C ASN A 303 -5.05 11.10 14.10
N GLN A 304 -6.33 10.84 14.40
CA GLN A 304 -7.24 11.84 14.99
C GLN A 304 -6.74 12.33 16.36
N LYS A 305 -6.04 11.48 17.11
CA LYS A 305 -5.44 11.84 18.40
C LYS A 305 -4.50 13.05 18.30
N LEU A 306 -3.72 13.15 17.22
CA LEU A 306 -2.80 14.27 16.99
C LEU A 306 -3.58 15.55 16.73
N GLN A 307 -4.65 15.45 15.94
CA GLN A 307 -5.54 16.58 15.69
C GLN A 307 -6.24 17.06 16.96
N HIS A 308 -6.57 16.16 17.90
CA HIS A 308 -7.20 16.51 19.18
C HIS A 308 -6.21 17.12 20.18
N PHE A 309 -4.95 16.68 20.19
CA PHE A 309 -3.92 17.22 21.08
C PHE A 309 -3.81 18.75 20.98
N PHE A 310 -3.87 19.30 19.78
CA PHE A 310 -3.74 20.74 19.54
C PHE A 310 -5.06 21.52 19.67
N ARG A 311 -6.13 20.95 20.20
CA ARG A 311 -7.36 21.70 20.48
C ARG A 311 -7.30 22.37 21.84
N ASP A 312 -7.68 23.63 21.89
CA ASP A 312 -7.88 24.35 23.15
C ASP A 312 -9.26 24.10 23.75
N GLU A 313 -9.58 24.81 24.85
CA GLU A 313 -10.86 24.70 25.54
C GLU A 313 -12.08 25.14 24.71
N LYS A 314 -11.86 25.82 23.57
CA LYS A 314 -12.88 26.26 22.62
C LYS A 314 -12.93 25.41 21.36
N GLU A 315 -12.23 24.27 21.36
CA GLU A 315 -12.07 23.37 20.23
C GLU A 315 -11.33 23.99 19.03
N ILE A 316 -10.62 25.11 19.23
CA ILE A 316 -9.83 25.78 18.19
C ILE A 316 -8.45 25.12 18.10
N SER A 317 -8.01 24.82 16.87
CA SER A 317 -6.72 24.22 16.59
C SER A 317 -5.58 25.23 16.78
N GLN A 318 -4.78 25.04 17.83
CA GLN A 318 -3.58 25.83 18.14
C GLN A 318 -2.32 25.34 17.41
N LEU A 319 -2.40 24.28 16.60
CA LEU A 319 -1.29 23.75 15.79
C LEU A 319 -0.49 24.83 15.01
N PRO A 320 -1.10 25.86 14.40
CA PRO A 320 -0.34 26.92 13.72
C PRO A 320 0.63 27.69 14.65
N GLY A 321 0.35 27.73 15.96
CA GLY A 321 1.26 28.33 16.94
C GLY A 321 2.55 27.54 17.13
N MET A 322 2.52 26.21 16.93
CA MET A 322 3.72 25.38 16.89
C MET A 322 4.46 25.56 15.57
N LEU A 323 3.72 25.62 14.45
CA LEU A 323 4.21 25.65 13.07
C LEU A 323 4.25 27.07 12.49
N THR A 324 4.98 27.96 13.15
CA THR A 324 5.12 29.35 12.67
C THR A 324 5.87 29.41 11.33
N ALA A 325 5.66 30.48 10.55
CA ALA A 325 6.33 30.66 9.26
C ALA A 325 7.86 30.58 9.35
N ASN A 326 8.45 31.12 10.43
CA ASN A 326 9.90 31.04 10.67
C ASN A 326 10.38 29.61 10.92
N ARG A 327 9.64 28.82 11.70
CA ARG A 327 9.99 27.43 11.98
C ARG A 327 9.82 26.55 10.73
N LEU A 328 8.75 26.77 9.98
CA LEU A 328 8.52 26.09 8.70
C LEU A 328 9.61 26.44 7.68
N LYS A 329 9.99 27.72 7.58
CA LYS A 329 11.10 28.16 6.74
C LYS A 329 12.42 27.50 7.14
N ALA A 330 12.75 27.48 8.44
CA ALA A 330 13.97 26.83 8.91
C ALA A 330 14.00 25.32 8.60
N LEU A 331 12.87 24.63 8.77
CA LEU A 331 12.70 23.22 8.42
C LEU A 331 12.87 22.97 6.91
N ILE A 332 12.20 23.76 6.07
CA ILE A 332 12.16 23.58 4.61
C ILE A 332 13.51 23.96 3.97
N ASP A 333 14.12 25.05 4.42
CA ASP A 333 15.40 25.53 3.87
C ASP A 333 16.59 24.66 4.34
N ASN A 334 16.45 23.92 5.45
CA ASN A 334 17.51 23.09 6.03
C ASN A 334 17.04 21.65 6.30
N PRO A 335 16.65 20.88 5.27
CA PRO A 335 16.01 19.57 5.42
C PRO A 335 16.93 18.50 6.05
N GLN A 336 18.25 18.72 6.05
CA GLN A 336 19.24 17.83 6.65
C GLN A 336 19.51 18.12 8.13
N THR A 337 19.03 19.25 8.66
CA THR A 337 19.26 19.71 10.03
C THR A 337 18.13 19.22 10.93
N ILE A 338 18.33 18.07 11.57
CA ILE A 338 17.31 17.39 12.36
C ILE A 338 16.76 18.25 13.51
N GLU A 339 17.56 19.18 14.03
CA GLU A 339 17.21 20.06 15.14
C GLU A 339 16.03 20.99 14.82
N HIS A 340 15.79 21.31 13.54
CA HIS A 340 14.62 22.06 13.10
C HIS A 340 13.36 21.20 12.98
N SER A 341 13.51 19.88 12.92
CA SER A 341 12.41 18.92 12.74
C SER A 341 11.86 18.34 14.04
N LEU A 342 12.60 18.44 15.15
CA LEU A 342 12.23 17.88 16.44
C LEU A 342 11.64 18.95 17.35
N PHE A 343 10.42 18.72 17.83
CA PHE A 343 9.63 19.65 18.62
C PHE A 343 9.29 19.04 19.99
N PHE A 344 9.33 19.89 21.01
CA PHE A 344 8.91 19.56 22.37
C PHE A 344 7.73 20.44 22.74
N CYS A 345 6.68 19.82 23.27
CA CYS A 345 5.43 20.48 23.56
C CYS A 345 4.92 20.09 24.95
N PHE A 346 4.26 21.04 25.60
CA PHE A 346 3.41 20.77 26.76
C PHE A 346 2.35 21.85 26.87
N THR A 347 1.35 21.63 27.71
CA THR A 347 0.31 22.62 28.00
C THR A 347 0.34 23.05 29.46
N PHE A 348 -0.07 24.29 29.68
CA PHE A 348 -0.32 24.85 31.00
C PHE A 348 -1.80 25.23 31.10
N GLN A 349 -2.47 24.74 32.15
CA GLN A 349 -3.87 25.04 32.40
C GLN A 349 -3.99 26.05 33.54
N THR A 350 -4.63 27.18 33.29
CA THR A 350 -4.93 28.19 34.32
C THR A 350 -6.27 28.84 34.05
N GLN A 351 -7.09 29.02 35.10
CA GLN A 351 -8.42 29.63 35.01
C GLN A 351 -9.31 29.00 33.92
N GLY A 352 -9.22 27.67 33.72
CA GLY A 352 -9.97 26.94 32.70
C GLY A 352 -9.48 27.12 31.27
N ASN A 353 -8.41 27.88 31.05
CA ASN A 353 -7.79 28.10 29.74
C ASN A 353 -6.59 27.18 29.55
N ILE A 354 -6.45 26.63 28.34
CA ILE A 354 -5.30 25.82 27.93
C ILE A 354 -4.32 26.71 27.16
N TYR A 355 -3.05 26.76 27.60
CA TYR A 355 -1.97 27.47 26.92
C TYR A 355 -0.91 26.49 26.44
N PHE A 356 -0.55 26.56 25.17
CA PHE A 356 0.43 25.67 24.56
C PHE A 356 1.83 26.28 24.64
N TYR A 357 2.81 25.46 24.98
CA TYR A 357 4.23 25.76 24.86
C TYR A 357 4.84 24.81 23.84
N SER A 358 5.69 25.34 22.97
CA SER A 358 6.40 24.53 21.98
C SER A 358 7.75 25.12 21.64
N ALA A 359 8.76 24.28 21.49
CA ALA A 359 10.08 24.67 21.02
C ALA A 359 10.67 23.60 20.09
N THR A 360 11.41 24.05 19.07
CA THR A 360 12.29 23.15 18.29
C THR A 360 13.57 22.87 19.08
N LEU A 361 14.21 21.72 18.83
CA LEU A 361 15.54 21.43 19.38
C LEU A 361 16.54 22.55 19.04
N ALA A 362 16.49 23.08 17.80
CA ALA A 362 17.36 24.17 17.38
C ALA A 362 17.20 25.44 18.22
N GLU A 363 15.95 25.83 18.54
CA GLU A 363 15.68 26.99 19.40
C GLU A 363 16.17 26.77 20.84
N LEU A 364 16.03 25.55 21.35
CA LEU A 364 16.47 25.18 22.70
C LEU A 364 17.99 25.18 22.82
N LEU A 365 18.70 24.62 21.85
CA LEU A 365 20.16 24.63 21.80
C LEU A 365 20.70 26.06 21.67
N LYS A 366 20.13 26.85 20.75
CA LYS A 366 20.55 28.24 20.53
C LYS A 366 20.38 29.13 21.78
N LYS A 367 19.39 28.81 22.63
CA LYS A 367 19.11 29.55 23.87
C LYS A 367 19.69 28.90 25.12
N GLU A 368 20.36 27.75 24.98
CA GLU A 368 20.87 26.94 26.10
C GLU A 368 19.77 26.49 27.08
N LEU A 369 18.51 26.41 26.62
CA LEU A 369 17.34 26.07 27.45
C LEU A 369 16.87 24.63 27.30
N LEU A 370 17.62 23.77 26.61
CA LEU A 370 17.25 22.37 26.39
C LEU A 370 17.00 21.65 27.71
N GLY A 371 17.95 21.74 28.64
CA GLY A 371 17.85 21.05 29.92
C GLY A 371 16.65 21.49 30.74
N LEU A 372 16.43 22.81 30.85
CA LEU A 372 15.26 23.38 31.53
C LEU A 372 13.95 22.93 30.87
N PHE A 373 13.85 22.99 29.54
CA PHE A 373 12.60 22.68 28.85
C PHE A 373 12.22 21.20 29.01
N LEU A 374 13.17 20.28 28.86
CA LEU A 374 12.94 18.84 29.05
C LEU A 374 12.59 18.51 30.50
N HIS A 375 13.37 19.02 31.46
CA HIS A 375 13.15 18.79 32.89
C HIS A 375 11.78 19.33 33.35
N PHE A 376 11.46 20.58 33.01
CA PHE A 376 10.20 21.20 33.39
C PHE A 376 9.01 20.62 32.64
N GLY A 377 9.13 20.42 31.33
CA GLY A 377 8.05 19.97 30.46
C GLY A 377 7.55 18.56 30.79
N THR A 378 8.47 17.65 31.11
CA THR A 378 8.13 16.26 31.49
C THR A 378 7.36 16.13 32.80
N SER A 379 7.35 17.17 33.63
CA SER A 379 6.45 17.25 34.80
C SER A 379 4.99 17.47 34.42
N LYS A 380 4.70 17.84 33.17
CA LYS A 380 3.34 18.10 32.68
C LYS A 380 2.77 16.83 32.07
N SER A 381 1.52 16.52 32.41
CA SER A 381 0.80 15.36 31.85
C SER A 381 0.56 15.45 30.34
N SER A 382 0.69 16.65 29.77
CA SER A 382 0.56 16.92 28.33
C SER A 382 1.90 16.98 27.60
N TRP A 383 2.99 16.52 28.23
CA TRP A 383 4.28 16.41 27.57
C TRP A 383 4.17 15.60 26.29
N SER A 384 4.72 16.12 25.20
CA SER A 384 4.75 15.43 23.92
C SER A 384 5.97 15.83 23.11
N ILE A 385 6.50 14.86 22.37
CA ILE A 385 7.64 15.04 21.48
C ILE A 385 7.17 14.73 20.06
N PHE A 386 7.39 15.66 19.13
CA PHE A 386 6.98 15.50 17.74
C PHE A 386 8.17 15.63 16.80
N LYS A 387 8.18 14.82 15.74
CA LYS A 387 9.06 14.97 14.58
C LYS A 387 8.24 15.41 13.37
N LEU A 388 8.78 16.36 12.60
CA LEU A 388 8.24 16.74 11.30
C LEU A 388 9.14 16.20 10.21
N ALA A 389 8.67 15.21 9.45
CA ALA A 389 9.26 14.92 8.15
C ALA A 389 8.67 15.87 7.11
N SER A 390 9.49 16.37 6.20
CA SER A 390 9.11 17.30 5.14
C SER A 390 9.56 16.77 3.81
N HIS A 391 8.68 16.79 2.82
CA HIS A 391 9.03 16.49 1.43
C HIS A 391 8.45 17.53 0.47
N GLN A 392 9.26 17.91 -0.51
CA GLN A 392 8.84 18.83 -1.56
C GLN A 392 7.95 18.11 -2.56
N ILE A 393 6.88 18.76 -3.02
CA ILE A 393 5.98 18.18 -4.00
C ILE A 393 6.59 18.29 -5.40
N ASP A 394 6.74 17.16 -6.08
CA ASP A 394 6.99 17.13 -7.52
C ASP A 394 5.68 17.34 -8.30
N HIS A 395 5.53 18.52 -8.88
CA HIS A 395 4.39 18.88 -9.72
C HIS A 395 4.48 18.38 -11.17
N GLN A 396 5.60 17.76 -11.58
CA GLN A 396 5.74 17.17 -12.92
C GLN A 396 5.03 15.82 -13.01
N THR A 397 4.93 15.10 -11.89
CA THR A 397 4.18 13.84 -11.80
C THR A 397 2.68 14.11 -11.61
N SER A 398 1.82 13.45 -12.41
CA SER A 398 0.35 13.55 -12.26
C SER A 398 -0.10 13.27 -10.83
N TYR A 399 -1.00 14.08 -10.31
CA TYR A 399 -1.55 13.91 -8.96
C TYR A 399 -2.42 12.67 -8.81
N LYS A 400 -2.93 12.12 -9.92
CA LYS A 400 -3.75 10.93 -9.92
C LYS A 400 -2.87 9.69 -10.04
N SER A 401 -2.91 8.86 -9.00
CA SER A 401 -2.02 7.70 -8.88
C SER A 401 -2.42 6.49 -9.73
N SER A 402 -3.71 6.31 -10.07
CA SER A 402 -4.16 5.23 -10.96
C SER A 402 -4.99 5.79 -12.11
N ILE A 403 -4.57 5.44 -13.32
CA ILE A 403 -5.20 5.85 -14.58
C ILE A 403 -5.29 4.59 -15.43
N LEU A 404 -6.51 4.18 -15.77
CA LEU A 404 -6.71 3.11 -16.76
C LEU A 404 -6.52 3.67 -18.17
N PRO A 405 -6.13 2.85 -19.16
CA PRO A 405 -6.01 3.31 -20.53
C PRO A 405 -7.32 3.96 -21.02
N GLY A 406 -7.21 5.20 -21.52
CA GLY A 406 -8.35 6.02 -21.95
C GLY A 406 -8.99 6.91 -20.88
N ASP A 407 -8.59 6.81 -19.60
CA ASP A 407 -9.02 7.74 -18.56
C ASP A 407 -8.30 9.10 -18.66
N SER A 408 -8.94 10.17 -18.16
CA SER A 408 -8.25 11.44 -17.87
C SER A 408 -7.15 11.23 -16.83
N SER A 409 -5.99 11.82 -17.10
CA SER A 409 -4.85 11.90 -16.18
C SER A 409 -5.06 12.87 -15.03
N ASP A 410 -6.00 13.80 -15.19
CA ASP A 410 -6.17 14.95 -14.31
C ASP A 410 -7.48 14.85 -13.53
N TYR A 411 -7.49 15.45 -12.34
CA TYR A 411 -8.72 15.68 -11.57
C TYR A 411 -9.51 16.86 -12.16
N SER A 412 -10.61 17.26 -11.49
CA SER A 412 -11.31 18.49 -11.85
C SER A 412 -10.37 19.71 -11.79
N ALA A 413 -10.59 20.70 -12.67
CA ALA A 413 -9.72 21.88 -12.78
C ALA A 413 -9.55 22.63 -11.44
N LEU A 414 -10.58 22.62 -10.58
CA LEU A 414 -10.53 23.22 -9.25
C LEU A 414 -9.60 22.43 -8.32
N THR A 415 -9.70 21.10 -8.32
CA THR A 415 -8.83 20.21 -7.55
C THR A 415 -7.37 20.38 -7.98
N GLU A 416 -7.13 20.37 -9.29
CA GLU A 416 -5.80 20.61 -9.89
C GLU A 416 -5.21 21.95 -9.47
N ALA A 417 -6.01 23.03 -9.53
CA ALA A 417 -5.57 24.36 -9.10
C ALA A 417 -5.23 24.41 -7.60
N GLN A 418 -5.95 23.66 -6.76
CA GLN A 418 -5.64 23.57 -5.33
C GLN A 418 -4.35 22.76 -5.08
N LEU A 419 -4.21 21.60 -5.72
CA LEU A 419 -3.03 20.74 -5.56
C LEU A 419 -1.74 21.45 -6.01
N LYS A 420 -1.81 22.26 -7.07
CA LYS A 420 -0.69 23.08 -7.57
C LYS A 420 -0.21 24.18 -6.61
N ARG A 421 -1.00 24.55 -5.60
CA ARG A 421 -0.61 25.58 -4.61
C ARG A 421 0.28 25.03 -3.50
N PHE A 422 0.19 23.72 -3.23
CA PHE A 422 0.98 23.11 -2.16
C PHE A 422 2.42 22.95 -2.60
N THR A 423 3.36 23.45 -1.80
CA THR A 423 4.80 23.34 -2.07
C THR A 423 5.40 22.10 -1.41
N HIS A 424 4.90 21.74 -0.23
CA HIS A 424 5.41 20.64 0.58
C HIS A 424 4.28 19.87 1.26
N VAL A 425 4.55 18.62 1.56
CA VAL A 425 3.78 17.82 2.52
C VAL A 425 4.66 17.60 3.74
N LEU A 426 4.07 17.79 4.93
CA LEU A 426 4.70 17.46 6.20
C LEU A 426 3.98 16.27 6.82
N GLN A 427 4.73 15.42 7.51
CA GLN A 427 4.20 14.34 8.33
C GLN A 427 4.51 14.67 9.79
N LEU A 428 3.48 14.99 10.57
CA LEU A 428 3.59 15.19 12.01
C LEU A 428 3.54 13.83 12.71
N ILE A 429 4.67 13.47 13.31
CA ILE A 429 4.96 12.16 13.89
C ILE A 429 5.11 12.32 15.40
N ASP A 430 4.36 11.55 16.17
CA ASP A 430 4.45 11.52 17.63
C ASP A 430 5.50 10.51 18.09
N LEU A 431 6.55 11.05 18.73
CA LEU A 431 7.67 10.29 19.27
C LEU A 431 7.57 10.07 20.78
N THR A 432 6.53 10.61 21.43
CA THR A 432 6.34 10.51 22.88
C THR A 432 6.38 9.06 23.35
N ASN A 433 7.20 8.78 24.36
CA ASN A 433 7.27 7.48 25.01
C ASN A 433 7.18 7.68 26.53
N GLU A 434 6.10 7.20 27.13
CA GLU A 434 5.85 7.34 28.57
C GLU A 434 6.91 6.61 29.41
N GLU A 435 7.44 5.49 28.93
CA GLU A 435 8.49 4.72 29.61
C GLU A 435 9.83 5.48 29.66
N ALA A 436 10.02 6.45 28.76
CA ALA A 436 11.25 7.25 28.68
C ALA A 436 11.19 8.56 29.48
N LEU A 437 10.04 8.92 30.09
CA LEU A 437 9.85 10.21 30.76
C LEU A 437 10.89 10.50 31.84
N ASP A 438 11.24 9.51 32.65
CA ASP A 438 12.21 9.67 33.72
C ASP A 438 13.62 9.95 33.19
N SER A 439 13.95 9.47 32.00
CA SER A 439 15.24 9.74 31.35
C SER A 439 15.39 11.23 30.99
N TYR A 440 14.29 11.87 30.58
CA TYR A 440 14.29 13.31 30.28
C TYR A 440 14.37 14.20 31.53
N LYS A 441 13.87 13.75 32.67
CA LYS A 441 14.00 14.49 33.95
C LYS A 441 15.45 14.62 34.42
N GLN A 442 16.34 13.76 33.94
CA GLN A 442 17.77 13.77 34.29
C GLN A 442 18.54 14.93 33.64
N TRP A 443 17.94 15.63 32.67
CA TRP A 443 18.55 16.83 32.12
C TRP A 443 18.67 17.92 33.19
N ASP A 444 19.87 18.48 33.35
CA ASP A 444 20.14 19.56 34.28
C ASP A 444 19.58 20.88 33.73
N PRO A 445 18.70 21.60 34.47
CA PRO A 445 18.29 22.95 34.12
C PRO A 445 19.42 23.98 34.14
N MET A 446 20.63 23.65 34.62
CA MET A 446 21.82 24.50 34.68
C MET A 446 21.58 25.86 35.37
N GLY A 447 20.72 25.85 36.40
CA GLY A 447 20.36 27.06 37.15
C GLY A 447 19.32 27.96 36.47
N HIS A 448 18.85 27.64 35.27
CA HIS A 448 17.80 28.42 34.60
C HIS A 448 16.45 28.34 35.35
N HIS A 449 15.68 29.42 35.26
CA HIS A 449 14.37 29.54 35.90
C HIS A 449 13.21 29.27 34.93
N PRO A 450 12.10 28.64 35.36
CA PRO A 450 10.95 28.37 34.48
C PRO A 450 10.35 29.59 33.75
N ASN A 451 10.56 30.80 34.28
CA ASN A 451 10.14 32.05 33.62
C ASN A 451 10.85 32.30 32.28
N GLU A 452 12.03 31.72 32.07
CA GLU A 452 12.79 31.82 30.82
C GLU A 452 12.12 31.04 29.68
N LEU A 453 11.15 30.17 29.99
CA LEU A 453 10.37 29.44 28.97
C LEU A 453 9.25 30.29 28.34
N LYS A 454 8.96 31.49 28.85
CA LYS A 454 7.92 32.40 28.33
C LYS A 454 7.97 32.61 26.80
N PRO A 455 9.13 32.78 26.15
CA PRO A 455 9.21 32.95 24.69
C PRO A 455 8.67 31.76 23.88
N PHE A 456 8.53 30.58 24.48
CA PHE A 456 7.99 29.38 23.82
C PHE A 456 6.47 29.21 23.98
N GLY A 457 5.82 30.12 24.72
CA GLY A 457 4.37 30.16 24.86
C GLY A 457 3.71 30.63 23.56
N GLN A 458 2.72 29.89 23.09
CA GLN A 458 1.99 30.19 21.86
C GLN A 458 0.92 31.26 22.10
N ALA A 459 0.81 32.23 21.19
CA ALA A 459 -0.31 33.16 21.18
C ALA A 459 -1.61 32.40 20.84
N LYS A 460 -2.67 32.62 21.62
CA LYS A 460 -3.97 31.98 21.38
C LYS A 460 -4.58 32.44 20.06
N LEU A 461 -4.98 31.46 19.25
CA LEU A 461 -5.77 31.68 18.05
C LEU A 461 -7.27 31.73 18.40
N SER A 462 -8.01 32.56 17.68
CA SER A 462 -9.47 32.73 17.85
C SER A 462 -10.30 31.99 16.81
N LEU A 463 -9.68 31.47 15.74
CA LEU A 463 -10.33 30.81 14.61
C LEU A 463 -9.42 29.70 14.06
N ASP A 464 -10.04 28.65 13.53
CA ASP A 464 -9.33 27.59 12.80
C ASP A 464 -8.81 28.11 11.45
N LYS A 465 -7.49 28.06 11.27
CA LYS A 465 -6.82 28.45 10.01
C LYS A 465 -6.54 27.29 9.06
N ILE A 466 -6.58 26.05 9.56
CA ILE A 466 -6.20 24.85 8.78
C ILE A 466 -7.46 24.08 8.39
N LYS A 467 -7.68 23.93 7.08
CA LYS A 467 -8.78 23.14 6.53
C LYS A 467 -8.57 21.65 6.79
N LEU A 468 -9.59 20.99 7.29
CA LEU A 468 -9.58 19.56 7.61
C LEU A 468 -10.25 18.76 6.49
N LEU A 469 -9.53 17.78 5.96
CA LEU A 469 -10.05 16.74 5.06
C LEU A 469 -9.97 15.37 5.73
N SER A 470 -10.79 14.42 5.28
CA SER A 470 -10.82 13.07 5.84
C SER A 470 -10.74 12.04 4.72
N LEU A 471 -9.83 11.08 4.88
CA LEU A 471 -9.74 9.92 4.02
C LEU A 471 -11.00 9.07 4.16
N GLN A 472 -11.60 8.75 3.02
CA GLN A 472 -12.80 7.91 2.95
C GLN A 472 -12.39 6.46 2.71
N PHE A 473 -12.56 5.59 3.70
CA PHE A 473 -12.18 4.16 3.64
C PHE A 473 -13.36 3.20 3.52
N THR A 474 -14.58 3.68 3.74
CA THR A 474 -15.81 2.94 3.46
C THR A 474 -16.91 3.95 3.20
N GLU A 475 -17.43 4.01 1.97
CA GLU A 475 -18.74 4.62 1.72
C GLU A 475 -19.79 3.73 2.38
N ARG A 476 -20.00 3.89 3.69
CA ARG A 476 -21.07 3.17 4.41
C ARG A 476 -22.45 3.79 4.17
N ARG A 477 -22.53 4.90 3.43
CA ARG A 477 -23.76 5.66 3.24
C ARG A 477 -24.12 5.64 1.76
N ASN A 478 -25.18 4.93 1.45
CA ASN A 478 -25.79 4.93 0.12
C ASN A 478 -26.49 6.28 -0.20
N GLU A 479 -26.60 7.20 0.77
CA GLU A 479 -27.39 8.44 0.67
C GLU A 479 -26.74 9.61 1.43
N ALA A 480 -26.83 10.81 0.86
CA ALA A 480 -26.38 12.05 1.50
C ALA A 480 -27.29 12.45 2.69
N ARG A 481 -26.68 13.04 3.73
CA ARG A 481 -27.38 13.63 4.88
C ARG A 481 -27.38 15.16 4.80
N PHE A 482 -28.46 15.74 5.28
CA PHE A 482 -28.71 17.17 5.30
C PHE A 482 -29.00 17.62 6.73
N ALA A 483 -28.45 18.77 7.12
CA ALA A 483 -28.78 19.42 8.38
C ALA A 483 -30.23 19.86 8.28
N PHE A 484 -31.06 19.33 9.14
CA PHE A 484 -32.47 19.69 9.19
C PHE A 484 -32.95 19.52 10.61
N LYS A 485 -33.37 20.62 11.22
CA LYS A 485 -33.89 20.63 12.59
C LYS A 485 -35.40 20.66 12.56
N THR A 486 -36.03 19.52 12.85
CA THR A 486 -37.47 19.41 13.03
C THR A 486 -37.79 18.63 14.31
N GLN A 487 -38.93 18.92 14.91
CA GLN A 487 -39.38 18.23 16.11
C GLN A 487 -39.79 16.80 15.75
N VAL A 488 -39.40 15.86 16.61
CA VAL A 488 -39.76 14.44 16.50
C VAL A 488 -40.22 13.90 17.83
N ASN A 489 -41.25 13.06 17.79
CA ASN A 489 -41.68 12.27 18.93
C ASN A 489 -41.27 10.82 18.67
N VAL A 490 -40.52 10.24 19.59
CA VAL A 490 -40.07 8.85 19.53
C VAL A 490 -40.76 8.04 20.62
N SER A 491 -41.17 6.81 20.30
CA SER A 491 -41.84 5.94 21.26
C SER A 491 -41.52 4.46 21.02
N GLN A 492 -41.44 3.69 22.10
CA GLN A 492 -41.25 2.24 22.07
C GLN A 492 -41.89 1.64 23.33
N GLY A 493 -43.01 0.93 23.16
CA GLY A 493 -43.80 0.43 24.30
C GLY A 493 -44.29 1.58 25.18
N LYS A 494 -43.95 1.54 26.48
CA LYS A 494 -44.29 2.59 27.46
C LYS A 494 -43.31 3.77 27.47
N LYS A 495 -42.20 3.69 26.75
CA LYS A 495 -41.18 4.75 26.69
C LYS A 495 -41.53 5.75 25.59
N SER A 496 -41.53 7.04 25.90
CA SER A 496 -41.68 8.11 24.91
C SER A 496 -40.78 9.28 25.25
N ALA A 497 -40.23 9.91 24.21
CA ALA A 497 -39.45 11.14 24.33
C ALA A 497 -39.75 12.08 23.17
N GLN A 498 -39.56 13.36 23.44
CA GLN A 498 -39.50 14.39 22.41
C GLN A 498 -38.05 14.79 22.15
N GLY A 499 -37.79 15.19 20.93
CA GLY A 499 -36.47 15.66 20.53
C GLY A 499 -36.51 16.41 19.20
N PHE A 500 -35.32 16.66 18.67
CA PHE A 500 -35.13 17.30 17.38
C PHE A 500 -34.17 16.51 16.52
N THR A 501 -34.42 16.47 15.22
CA THR A 501 -33.42 15.97 14.27
C THR A 501 -32.21 16.90 14.26
N LEU A 502 -31.01 16.31 14.24
CA LEU A 502 -29.76 16.98 13.92
C LEU A 502 -29.49 16.89 12.41
N ASP A 503 -29.71 15.71 11.86
CA ASP A 503 -29.61 15.44 10.43
C ASP A 503 -30.72 14.50 9.95
N ILE A 504 -31.00 14.57 8.65
CA ILE A 504 -31.90 13.67 7.93
C ILE A 504 -31.23 13.17 6.64
N SER A 505 -31.59 11.97 6.21
CA SER A 505 -31.40 11.42 4.86
C SER A 505 -32.68 10.73 4.45
N GLY A 506 -32.75 10.19 3.23
CA GLY A 506 -33.89 9.42 2.78
C GLY A 506 -34.27 8.32 3.78
N LYS A 507 -33.28 7.55 4.24
CA LYS A 507 -33.52 6.40 5.13
C LYS A 507 -33.02 6.57 6.57
N GLY A 508 -32.20 7.58 6.87
CA GLY A 508 -31.54 7.71 8.17
C GLY A 508 -31.86 9.01 8.88
N LEU A 509 -31.92 8.96 10.22
CA LEU A 509 -32.08 10.13 11.08
C LEU A 509 -31.02 10.13 12.17
N GLN A 510 -30.56 11.31 12.56
CA GLN A 510 -29.93 11.54 13.84
C GLN A 510 -30.82 12.44 14.68
N VAL A 511 -31.17 12.00 15.88
CA VAL A 511 -32.09 12.71 16.78
C VAL A 511 -31.40 12.97 18.10
N THR A 512 -31.54 14.20 18.60
CA THR A 512 -31.22 14.55 19.99
C THR A 512 -32.53 14.66 20.76
N LEU A 513 -32.66 13.86 21.80
CA LEU A 513 -33.79 13.86 22.73
C LEU A 513 -33.57 14.92 23.81
N ASN A 514 -34.67 15.40 24.39
CA ASN A 514 -34.61 16.33 25.52
C ASN A 514 -34.01 15.64 26.75
N ASP A 515 -34.40 14.38 26.97
CA ASP A 515 -33.95 13.54 28.08
C ASP A 515 -33.35 12.24 27.53
N GLY A 516 -32.32 11.72 28.20
CA GLY A 516 -31.70 10.45 27.83
C GLY A 516 -32.65 9.28 28.07
N ILE A 517 -32.97 8.52 27.02
CA ILE A 517 -33.78 7.30 27.12
C ILE A 517 -33.03 6.13 26.48
N GLU A 518 -32.96 5.02 27.22
CA GLU A 518 -32.49 3.75 26.68
C GLU A 518 -33.63 3.00 26.00
N PHE A 519 -33.54 2.86 24.68
CA PHE A 519 -34.44 2.05 23.87
C PHE A 519 -33.86 0.64 23.65
N ASP A 520 -34.74 -0.34 23.51
CA ASP A 520 -34.38 -1.70 23.10
C ASP A 520 -33.96 -1.71 21.64
N ALA A 521 -32.73 -2.18 21.37
CA ALA A 521 -32.16 -2.23 20.03
C ALA A 521 -32.76 -3.34 19.14
N THR A 522 -33.46 -4.31 19.73
CA THR A 522 -34.03 -5.47 19.02
C THR A 522 -35.44 -5.21 18.48
N ALA A 523 -36.11 -4.15 18.97
CA ALA A 523 -37.48 -3.79 18.61
C ALA A 523 -37.54 -2.44 17.84
N PRO A 524 -38.57 -2.23 17.00
CA PRO A 524 -38.75 -0.95 16.30
C PRO A 524 -39.05 0.19 17.27
N ILE A 525 -38.53 1.38 16.93
CA ILE A 525 -38.88 2.66 17.53
C ILE A 525 -39.83 3.38 16.58
N LEU A 526 -40.97 3.83 17.10
CA LEU A 526 -41.98 4.55 16.34
C LEU A 526 -41.70 6.05 16.39
N VAL A 527 -41.47 6.65 15.23
CA VAL A 527 -41.10 8.07 15.05
C VAL A 527 -42.27 8.83 14.44
N SER A 528 -42.58 10.00 14.98
CA SER A 528 -43.59 10.91 14.44
C SER A 528 -43.03 12.30 14.20
N PHE A 529 -43.42 12.94 13.10
CA PHE A 529 -42.98 14.30 12.72
C PHE A 529 -44.14 15.30 12.82
N PRO A 530 -44.49 15.79 14.03
CA PRO A 530 -45.68 16.62 14.24
C PRO A 530 -45.70 17.89 13.39
N LYS A 531 -44.55 18.57 13.24
CA LYS A 531 -44.45 19.79 12.42
C LYS A 531 -44.50 19.53 10.92
N LEU A 532 -43.98 18.39 10.47
CA LEU A 532 -44.03 18.05 9.04
C LEU A 532 -45.40 17.51 8.64
N GLN A 533 -46.16 16.93 9.59
CA GLN A 533 -47.50 16.41 9.34
C GLN A 533 -48.46 17.46 8.79
N THR A 534 -48.33 18.72 9.20
CA THR A 534 -49.15 19.83 8.69
C THR A 534 -48.86 20.16 7.23
N LEU A 535 -47.64 19.85 6.76
CA LEU A 535 -47.19 20.04 5.37
C LEU A 535 -47.38 18.78 4.51
N ALA A 536 -47.75 17.65 5.12
CA ALA A 536 -47.75 16.34 4.48
C ALA A 536 -49.06 15.99 3.75
N GLY A 537 -50.07 16.87 3.81
CA GLY A 537 -51.40 16.63 3.23
C GLY A 537 -52.01 15.33 3.76
N LYS A 538 -52.39 14.43 2.85
CA LYS A 538 -52.95 13.09 3.19
C LYS A 538 -51.89 12.09 3.69
N THR A 539 -50.60 12.43 3.62
CA THR A 539 -49.51 11.53 3.99
C THR A 539 -49.39 11.43 5.51
N LYS A 540 -49.51 10.23 6.08
CA LYS A 540 -49.37 10.00 7.52
C LYS A 540 -47.90 9.91 7.93
N LEU A 541 -47.42 10.89 8.70
CA LEU A 541 -46.07 10.99 9.27
C LEU A 541 -46.04 10.73 10.78
N SER A 542 -46.96 9.90 11.27
CA SER A 542 -47.03 9.44 12.65
C SER A 542 -46.81 7.95 12.76
N GLN A 543 -46.16 7.52 13.84
CA GLN A 543 -45.88 6.12 14.17
C GLN A 543 -45.09 5.37 13.07
N LEU A 544 -44.09 6.03 12.49
CA LEU A 544 -43.24 5.47 11.44
C LEU A 544 -42.16 4.55 12.05
N PRO A 545 -41.99 3.30 11.58
CA PRO A 545 -41.07 2.35 12.18
C PRO A 545 -39.61 2.58 11.77
N TYR A 546 -38.75 2.82 12.76
CA TYR A 546 -37.30 2.93 12.61
C TYR A 546 -36.60 1.92 13.52
N ARG A 547 -35.45 1.40 13.09
CA ARG A 547 -34.55 0.62 13.93
C ARG A 547 -33.50 1.51 14.58
N LEU A 548 -33.16 1.21 15.83
CA LEU A 548 -32.04 1.84 16.53
C LEU A 548 -30.72 1.32 15.96
N ILE A 549 -29.85 2.22 15.50
CA ILE A 549 -28.53 1.88 14.99
C ILE A 549 -27.46 2.07 16.06
N ARG A 550 -27.53 3.19 16.79
CA ARG A 550 -26.55 3.55 17.80
C ARG A 550 -27.10 4.62 18.74
N THR A 551 -26.67 4.56 19.99
CA THR A 551 -26.91 5.57 21.02
C THR A 551 -25.59 6.25 21.42
N ARG A 552 -25.62 7.53 21.74
CA ARG A 552 -24.50 8.32 22.28
C ARG A 552 -24.99 9.19 23.44
N LYS A 553 -24.06 9.67 24.27
CA LYS A 553 -24.32 10.58 25.39
C LYS A 553 -25.43 10.04 26.33
N ASN A 554 -25.29 8.79 26.79
CA ASN A 554 -26.22 8.14 27.72
C ASN A 554 -27.71 8.23 27.31
N GLY A 555 -28.03 7.89 26.05
CA GLY A 555 -29.43 7.91 25.59
C GLY A 555 -29.90 9.23 24.97
N VAL A 556 -29.13 10.31 25.10
CA VAL A 556 -29.56 11.65 24.63
C VAL A 556 -29.51 11.77 23.10
N THR A 557 -28.52 11.17 22.44
CA THR A 557 -28.44 11.20 20.97
C THR A 557 -28.60 9.80 20.41
N ILE A 558 -29.61 9.62 19.55
CA ILE A 558 -29.92 8.34 18.90
C ILE A 558 -29.78 8.44 17.39
N HIS A 559 -29.24 7.39 16.79
CA HIS A 559 -29.14 7.22 15.34
C HIS A 559 -30.13 6.16 14.91
N LEU A 560 -31.00 6.52 13.96
CA LEU A 560 -32.11 5.70 13.51
C LEU A 560 -32.00 5.41 12.01
N ALA A 561 -32.49 4.24 11.59
CA ALA A 561 -32.68 3.91 10.18
C ALA A 561 -34.12 3.42 9.96
N ALA A 562 -34.76 3.86 8.89
CA ALA A 562 -36.12 3.44 8.55
C ALA A 562 -36.16 1.92 8.35
N GLN A 563 -37.18 1.27 8.91
CA GLN A 563 -37.40 -0.16 8.72
C GLN A 563 -38.16 -0.36 7.41
N ILE A 564 -37.44 -0.75 6.37
CA ILE A 564 -37.99 -0.97 5.03
C ILE A 564 -38.27 -2.47 4.87
N GLY A 565 -39.55 -2.83 4.78
CA GLY A 565 -40.00 -4.18 4.42
C GLY A 565 -40.49 -4.22 2.97
N HIS A 566 -41.41 -5.15 2.68
CA HIS A 566 -42.02 -5.28 1.34
C HIS A 566 -42.94 -4.09 0.97
N THR A 567 -43.47 -3.36 1.97
CA THR A 567 -44.30 -2.17 1.76
C THR A 567 -43.46 -0.89 1.78
N PRO A 568 -43.72 0.09 0.89
CA PRO A 568 -42.99 1.36 0.86
C PRO A 568 -43.12 2.11 2.19
N HIS A 569 -41.98 2.49 2.79
CA HIS A 569 -41.98 3.29 4.01
C HIS A 569 -42.39 4.74 3.67
N VAL A 570 -43.61 5.11 4.03
CA VAL A 570 -44.24 6.41 3.68
C VAL A 570 -43.39 7.61 4.12
N GLY A 571 -42.76 7.53 5.29
CA GLY A 571 -41.84 8.58 5.77
C GLY A 571 -40.60 8.75 4.91
N VAL A 572 -40.07 7.68 4.30
CA VAL A 572 -38.88 7.75 3.44
C VAL A 572 -39.23 8.49 2.15
N ALA A 573 -40.36 8.14 1.53
CA ALA A 573 -40.85 8.80 0.33
C ALA A 573 -41.11 10.30 0.57
N PHE A 574 -41.70 10.66 1.70
CA PHE A 574 -41.94 12.05 2.07
C PHE A 574 -40.63 12.83 2.30
N ILE A 575 -39.71 12.27 3.10
CA ILE A 575 -38.43 12.93 3.41
C ILE A 575 -37.57 13.09 2.15
N ASN A 576 -37.56 12.11 1.24
CA ASN A 576 -36.89 12.24 -0.05
C ASN A 576 -37.44 13.43 -0.87
N ARG A 577 -38.77 13.53 -1.01
CA ARG A 577 -39.39 14.67 -1.71
C ARG A 577 -39.09 16.00 -1.02
N LEU A 578 -39.10 16.04 0.31
CA LEU A 578 -38.76 17.23 1.08
C LEU A 578 -37.32 17.67 0.81
N ILE A 579 -36.38 16.72 0.80
CA ILE A 579 -34.97 16.97 0.50
C ILE A 579 -34.81 17.46 -0.94
N GLU A 580 -35.42 16.79 -1.91
CA GLU A 580 -35.35 17.15 -3.34
C GLU A 580 -35.90 18.55 -3.59
N ALA A 581 -37.07 18.89 -3.03
CA ALA A 581 -37.73 20.18 -3.23
C ALA A 581 -37.02 21.35 -2.52
N ASN A 582 -36.17 21.08 -1.51
CA ASN A 582 -35.49 22.12 -0.72
C ASN A 582 -33.97 21.99 -0.78
N ARG A 583 -33.43 21.32 -1.81
CA ARG A 583 -32.02 20.96 -1.92
C ARG A 583 -31.09 22.16 -1.78
N ASP A 584 -31.46 23.32 -2.32
CA ASP A 584 -30.65 24.55 -2.30
C ASP A 584 -30.69 25.27 -0.94
N LYS A 585 -31.65 24.93 -0.07
CA LYS A 585 -31.85 25.56 1.24
C LYS A 585 -31.34 24.71 2.40
N LEU A 586 -31.07 23.42 2.16
CA LEU A 586 -30.60 22.48 3.16
C LEU A 586 -29.06 22.42 3.14
N GLN A 587 -28.42 22.75 4.26
CA GLN A 587 -26.99 22.54 4.40
C GLN A 587 -26.69 21.04 4.34
N LYS A 588 -26.02 20.60 3.27
CA LYS A 588 -25.62 19.20 3.08
C LYS A 588 -24.48 18.89 4.07
N LEU A 589 -24.73 17.94 4.99
CA LEU A 589 -23.77 17.55 6.04
C LEU A 589 -22.82 16.45 5.57
N THR A 590 -23.19 15.71 4.52
CA THR A 590 -22.27 14.82 3.83
C THR A 590 -22.31 15.05 2.33
N GLU A 591 -21.21 15.62 1.85
CA GLU A 591 -20.73 15.62 0.48
C GLU A 591 -20.69 14.21 -0.13
N ALA A 592 -21.60 13.83 -1.03
CA ALA A 592 -21.14 13.21 -2.28
C ALA A 592 -20.47 14.31 -3.12
N ASN A 593 -19.41 14.95 -2.58
CA ASN A 593 -18.70 16.03 -3.24
C ASN A 593 -17.54 15.37 -3.95
N SER A 594 -17.67 15.21 -5.27
CA SER A 594 -16.56 14.74 -6.11
C SER A 594 -15.32 15.58 -5.83
N ASP A 595 -15.42 16.90 -5.76
CA ASP A 595 -14.26 17.78 -5.59
C ASP A 595 -13.54 17.59 -4.25
N MET A 596 -14.26 17.49 -3.12
CA MET A 596 -13.60 17.20 -1.83
C MET A 596 -13.04 15.78 -1.77
N LYS A 597 -13.65 14.83 -2.47
CA LYS A 597 -13.18 13.45 -2.58
C LYS A 597 -11.94 13.36 -3.46
N GLU A 598 -11.93 14.05 -4.59
CA GLU A 598 -10.79 14.19 -5.50
C GLU A 598 -9.63 14.91 -4.82
N LEU A 599 -9.89 16.03 -4.13
CA LEU A 599 -8.85 16.70 -3.35
C LEU A 599 -8.31 15.77 -2.27
N SER A 600 -9.16 15.09 -1.50
CA SER A 600 -8.68 14.13 -0.49
C SER A 600 -7.85 13.00 -1.09
N ASP A 601 -8.21 12.50 -2.28
CA ASP A 601 -7.45 11.45 -2.97
C ASP A 601 -6.14 11.99 -3.56
N GLY A 602 -6.12 13.21 -4.10
CA GLY A 602 -4.91 13.90 -4.56
C GLY A 602 -3.93 14.19 -3.41
N LEU A 603 -4.44 14.69 -2.28
CA LEU A 603 -3.66 14.88 -1.06
C LEU A 603 -3.07 13.55 -0.56
N LYS A 604 -3.88 12.48 -0.54
CA LYS A 604 -3.42 11.12 -0.22
C LYS A 604 -2.29 10.67 -1.16
N ASN A 605 -2.44 10.88 -2.47
CA ASN A 605 -1.42 10.51 -3.46
C ASN A 605 -0.11 11.28 -3.21
N LEU A 606 -0.19 12.59 -2.94
CA LEU A 606 0.97 13.41 -2.60
C LEU A 606 1.71 12.91 -1.34
N LEU A 607 0.97 12.45 -0.33
CA LEU A 607 1.55 11.82 0.85
C LEU A 607 2.23 10.49 0.49
N MET A 608 1.53 9.61 -0.23
CA MET A 608 2.00 8.24 -0.49
C MET A 608 3.26 8.18 -1.34
N ARG A 609 3.55 9.23 -2.13
CA ARG A 609 4.80 9.33 -2.91
C ARG A 609 6.04 9.24 -2.03
N GLU A 610 5.97 9.76 -0.81
CA GLU A 610 7.09 9.76 0.13
C GLU A 610 6.60 9.67 1.58
N LEU A 611 6.86 8.53 2.21
CA LEU A 611 6.56 8.28 3.62
C LEU A 611 7.83 8.40 4.45
N ALA A 612 7.71 8.99 5.64
CA ALA A 612 8.81 9.06 6.60
C ALA A 612 9.15 7.68 7.22
N CYS A 613 8.20 6.76 7.15
CA CYS A 613 8.29 5.39 7.65
C CYS A 613 8.36 4.39 6.49
N VAL A 614 8.63 3.12 6.82
CA VAL A 614 8.55 1.99 5.88
C VAL A 614 7.39 1.09 6.30
N PRO A 615 6.23 1.16 5.61
CA PRO A 615 5.12 0.27 5.88
C PRO A 615 5.48 -1.20 5.65
N TYR A 616 4.85 -2.11 6.37
CA TYR A 616 4.96 -3.54 6.11
C TYR A 616 3.62 -4.26 6.24
N PHE A 617 3.51 -5.43 5.60
CA PHE A 617 2.29 -6.22 5.57
C PHE A 617 2.57 -7.67 5.96
N LEU A 618 1.78 -8.15 6.93
CA LEU A 618 1.83 -9.51 7.44
C LEU A 618 0.85 -10.39 6.67
N GLU A 619 1.38 -11.38 5.95
CA GLU A 619 0.62 -12.29 5.10
C GLU A 619 0.38 -13.60 5.84
N LYS A 620 -0.88 -14.04 5.92
CA LYS A 620 -1.28 -15.34 6.45
C LYS A 620 -0.75 -16.45 5.55
N THR A 621 -0.10 -17.44 6.14
CA THR A 621 0.31 -18.67 5.47
C THR A 621 -0.57 -19.84 5.91
N SER A 622 -0.35 -21.04 5.36
CA SER A 622 -1.13 -22.24 5.68
C SER A 622 -1.10 -22.60 7.17
N LYS A 623 0.05 -22.41 7.84
CA LYS A 623 0.26 -22.77 9.26
C LYS A 623 0.54 -21.57 10.17
N SER A 624 0.92 -20.41 9.63
CA SER A 624 1.35 -19.26 10.42
C SER A 624 1.08 -17.94 9.67
N ALA A 625 2.02 -17.01 9.72
CA ALA A 625 2.10 -15.83 8.90
C ALA A 625 3.58 -15.49 8.64
N LYS A 626 3.85 -14.65 7.66
CA LYS A 626 5.17 -14.08 7.37
C LYS A 626 5.05 -12.58 7.18
N LEU A 627 6.13 -11.84 7.44
CA LEU A 627 6.23 -10.46 7.00
C LEU A 627 6.58 -10.49 5.51
N GLY A 628 5.55 -10.43 4.67
CA GLY A 628 5.67 -10.76 3.25
C GLY A 628 6.10 -9.59 2.38
N VAL A 629 5.72 -8.37 2.77
CA VAL A 629 5.88 -7.18 1.93
C VAL A 629 6.35 -5.98 2.73
N LEU A 630 7.32 -5.24 2.18
CA LEU A 630 7.66 -3.87 2.60
C LEU A 630 7.14 -2.87 1.56
N GLY A 631 6.48 -1.81 2.03
CA GLY A 631 6.10 -0.66 1.21
C GLY A 631 7.30 0.24 1.02
N VAL A 632 7.70 0.47 -0.23
CA VAL A 632 8.88 1.27 -0.58
C VAL A 632 8.48 2.44 -1.47
N SER A 633 9.23 3.54 -1.42
CA SER A 633 9.05 4.66 -2.34
C SER A 633 10.02 4.56 -3.52
N LYS A 634 9.95 5.51 -4.47
CA LYS A 634 10.94 5.63 -5.56
C LYS A 634 12.32 6.05 -5.06
N HIS A 635 12.41 6.67 -3.89
CA HIS A 635 13.64 7.15 -3.29
C HIS A 635 14.18 6.11 -2.30
N SER A 636 15.50 6.02 -2.19
CA SER A 636 16.14 5.14 -1.20
C SER A 636 15.74 5.56 0.22
N ASN A 637 15.35 4.59 1.04
CA ASN A 637 15.06 4.81 2.46
C ASN A 637 16.14 4.13 3.30
N THR A 638 16.71 4.86 4.25
CA THR A 638 17.80 4.33 5.07
C THR A 638 17.45 3.05 5.84
N ILE A 639 16.18 2.81 6.16
CA ILE A 639 15.72 1.57 6.80
C ILE A 639 15.71 0.42 5.79
N THR A 640 15.15 0.62 4.58
CA THR A 640 15.12 -0.44 3.56
C THR A 640 16.52 -0.81 3.09
N ASP A 641 17.42 0.16 3.02
CA ASP A 641 18.81 -0.04 2.59
C ASP A 641 19.58 -0.93 3.58
N LEU A 642 19.23 -0.90 4.88
CA LEU A 642 19.81 -1.81 5.87
C LEU A 642 19.47 -3.27 5.54
N PHE A 643 18.21 -3.52 5.20
CA PHE A 643 17.72 -4.87 5.00
C PHE A 643 17.82 -5.36 3.55
N ALA A 644 18.47 -4.64 2.64
CA ALA A 644 18.59 -5.09 1.25
C ALA A 644 19.34 -6.44 1.15
N ALA A 645 18.70 -7.46 0.55
CA ALA A 645 19.19 -8.84 0.60
C ALA A 645 20.48 -9.05 -0.22
N THR A 646 20.52 -8.59 -1.47
CA THR A 646 21.73 -8.56 -2.32
C THR A 646 21.62 -7.46 -3.38
N ALA A 647 22.74 -7.06 -3.98
CA ALA A 647 22.74 -6.11 -5.10
C ALA A 647 22.04 -6.63 -6.38
N GLN A 648 21.75 -7.94 -6.47
CA GLN A 648 21.13 -8.55 -7.65
C GLN A 648 19.59 -8.57 -7.56
N ASP A 649 19.01 -8.61 -6.36
CA ASP A 649 17.56 -8.65 -6.14
C ASP A 649 17.04 -7.29 -5.59
N THR A 650 16.80 -6.35 -6.50
CA THR A 650 16.54 -4.92 -6.20
C THR A 650 15.28 -4.59 -5.38
N LEU A 651 14.42 -5.58 -5.09
CA LEU A 651 13.21 -5.45 -4.27
C LEU A 651 13.03 -6.65 -3.33
N GLN A 652 14.13 -7.21 -2.82
CA GLN A 652 14.09 -8.22 -1.76
C GLN A 652 14.83 -7.73 -0.52
N TYR A 653 14.21 -7.95 0.63
CA TYR A 653 14.71 -7.49 1.91
C TYR A 653 14.85 -8.65 2.89
N ASP A 654 16.07 -8.83 3.40
CA ASP A 654 16.40 -9.80 4.43
C ASP A 654 16.16 -9.21 5.83
N LEU A 655 15.11 -9.70 6.48
CA LEU A 655 14.69 -9.29 7.81
C LEU A 655 15.08 -10.29 8.90
N VAL A 656 15.97 -11.25 8.62
CA VAL A 656 16.44 -12.26 9.60
C VAL A 656 16.87 -11.58 10.90
N SER A 657 17.68 -10.52 10.81
CA SER A 657 18.21 -9.81 12.00
C SER A 657 17.10 -9.24 12.90
N LEU A 658 15.93 -8.94 12.33
CA LEU A 658 14.78 -8.38 13.04
C LEU A 658 13.80 -9.46 13.52
N LEU A 659 13.63 -10.54 12.75
CA LEU A 659 12.50 -11.46 12.86
C LEU A 659 12.87 -12.85 13.38
N ASP A 660 14.14 -13.23 13.32
CA ASP A 660 14.62 -14.54 13.76
C ASP A 660 14.58 -14.69 15.30
N ASP A 661 15.02 -15.84 15.81
CA ASP A 661 14.99 -16.17 17.26
C ASP A 661 13.57 -16.12 17.85
N GLY A 662 12.57 -16.46 17.03
CA GLY A 662 11.15 -16.48 17.43
C GLY A 662 10.49 -15.10 17.54
N ARG A 663 11.20 -14.00 17.23
CA ARG A 663 10.70 -12.62 17.33
C ARG A 663 9.54 -12.34 16.38
N LEU A 664 9.53 -12.92 15.17
CA LEU A 664 8.38 -12.81 14.27
C LEU A 664 7.09 -13.26 14.97
N LYS A 665 7.13 -14.37 15.69
CA LYS A 665 5.96 -14.89 16.38
C LYS A 665 5.61 -14.05 17.61
N ARG A 666 6.59 -13.82 18.49
CA ARG A 666 6.45 -13.11 19.77
C ARG A 666 6.05 -11.64 19.60
N ASP A 667 6.71 -10.93 18.68
CA ASP A 667 6.66 -9.48 18.56
C ASP A 667 5.78 -9.01 17.38
N PHE A 668 5.27 -9.91 16.53
CA PHE A 668 4.37 -9.52 15.45
C PHE A 668 3.11 -10.39 15.43
N ILE A 669 3.24 -11.69 15.18
CA ILE A 669 2.09 -12.56 14.90
C ILE A 669 1.14 -12.68 16.09
N ASP A 670 1.65 -13.04 17.26
CA ASP A 670 0.83 -13.29 18.44
C ASP A 670 0.10 -12.01 18.92
N PRO A 671 0.76 -10.83 19.01
CA PRO A 671 0.09 -9.57 19.31
C PRO A 671 -0.97 -9.19 18.27
N ILE A 672 -0.64 -9.25 16.97
CA ILE A 672 -1.59 -8.89 15.90
C ILE A 672 -2.84 -9.77 15.93
N ARG A 673 -2.71 -11.07 16.22
CA ARG A 673 -3.86 -11.99 16.31
C ARG A 673 -4.79 -11.68 17.50
N GLN A 674 -4.28 -11.05 18.54
CA GLN A 674 -5.06 -10.65 19.73
C GLN A 674 -5.72 -9.28 19.54
N MET A 675 -5.22 -8.47 18.62
CA MET A 675 -5.77 -7.15 18.28
C MET A 675 -7.05 -7.26 17.47
N LYS A 676 -7.88 -6.21 17.56
CA LYS A 676 -9.05 -6.05 16.69
C LYS A 676 -8.75 -5.01 15.61
N PRO A 677 -9.26 -5.17 14.37
CA PRO A 677 -8.96 -4.24 13.27
C PRO A 677 -9.39 -2.78 13.48
N GLN A 678 -10.30 -2.52 14.42
CA GLN A 678 -10.73 -1.17 14.80
C GLN A 678 -9.79 -0.48 15.80
N TYR A 679 -8.84 -1.20 16.39
CA TYR A 679 -7.84 -0.62 17.28
C TYR A 679 -6.71 -0.02 16.46
N GLY A 680 -6.09 1.03 17.01
CA GLY A 680 -4.94 1.67 16.41
C GLY A 680 -3.71 0.76 16.44
N LEU A 681 -2.61 1.25 15.88
CA LEU A 681 -1.33 0.55 15.95
C LEU A 681 -0.74 0.65 17.36
N GLU A 682 -0.25 -0.47 17.88
CA GLU A 682 0.68 -0.50 19.01
C GLU A 682 2.11 -0.41 18.50
N SER A 683 3.05 -0.01 19.36
CA SER A 683 4.46 0.05 18.98
C SER A 683 5.40 -0.51 20.03
N PHE A 684 6.56 -0.97 19.58
CA PHE A 684 7.71 -1.29 20.43
C PHE A 684 8.99 -0.76 19.78
N GLU A 685 10.07 -0.65 20.54
CA GLU A 685 11.33 -0.09 20.07
C GLU A 685 12.41 -1.15 19.93
N VAL A 686 13.30 -0.95 18.95
CA VAL A 686 14.44 -1.81 18.65
C VAL A 686 15.66 -0.95 18.40
N PHE A 687 16.74 -1.25 19.10
CA PHE A 687 18.06 -0.67 18.88
C PHE A 687 18.81 -1.52 17.87
N VAL A 688 19.34 -0.85 16.85
CA VAL A 688 19.99 -1.44 15.68
C VAL A 688 21.45 -1.02 15.66
N GLN A 689 22.34 -2.01 15.73
CA GLN A 689 23.76 -1.84 15.50
C GLN A 689 24.08 -2.23 14.05
N VAL A 690 24.68 -1.29 13.32
CA VAL A 690 25.12 -1.49 11.94
C VAL A 690 26.64 -1.47 11.93
N SER A 691 27.25 -2.64 11.68
CA SER A 691 28.70 -2.81 11.65
C SER A 691 29.19 -3.06 10.23
N ARG A 692 30.31 -2.43 9.85
CA ARG A 692 30.96 -2.66 8.56
C ARG A 692 32.07 -3.70 8.74
N GLN A 693 32.01 -4.80 7.99
CA GLN A 693 33.03 -5.84 8.00
C GLN A 693 34.09 -5.59 6.92
N SER A 694 35.26 -6.22 7.06
CA SER A 694 36.26 -6.34 5.99
C SER A 694 35.59 -6.90 4.74
N GLN A 695 35.83 -6.29 3.57
CA GLN A 695 35.15 -6.54 2.27
C GLN A 695 33.82 -5.80 2.05
N GLY A 696 33.43 -4.86 2.92
CA GLY A 696 32.27 -3.98 2.69
C GLY A 696 30.91 -4.61 2.98
N ARG A 697 30.87 -5.82 3.56
CA ARG A 697 29.63 -6.44 4.05
C ARG A 697 29.11 -5.70 5.28
N VAL A 698 27.80 -5.45 5.31
CA VAL A 698 27.10 -4.86 6.45
C VAL A 698 26.54 -5.98 7.32
N LYS A 699 26.84 -5.95 8.62
CA LYS A 699 26.22 -6.85 9.61
C LYS A 699 25.31 -6.06 10.53
N ILE A 700 24.09 -6.53 10.67
CA ILE A 700 23.02 -5.89 11.45
C ILE A 700 22.75 -6.72 12.69
N LYS A 701 22.55 -6.03 13.82
CA LYS A 701 22.07 -6.64 15.06
C LYS A 701 20.94 -5.79 15.62
N CYS A 702 19.78 -6.40 15.79
CA CYS A 702 18.59 -5.76 16.36
C CYS A 702 18.36 -6.28 17.78
N LEU A 703 18.15 -5.39 18.76
CA LEU A 703 17.84 -5.74 20.14
C LEU A 703 16.78 -4.79 20.71
N PRO A 704 15.71 -5.27 21.34
CA PRO A 704 14.85 -4.44 22.19
C PRO A 704 15.67 -3.79 23.32
N PRO A 705 15.40 -2.54 23.72
CA PRO A 705 16.11 -1.88 24.83
C PRO A 705 16.11 -2.69 26.12
N ALA A 706 15.00 -3.35 26.43
CA ALA A 706 14.88 -4.22 27.61
C ALA A 706 15.83 -5.43 27.59
N GLU A 707 16.18 -5.96 26.41
CA GLU A 707 17.15 -7.06 26.26
C GLU A 707 18.61 -6.57 26.41
N ILE A 708 18.88 -5.26 26.27
CA ILE A 708 20.21 -4.68 26.45
C ILE A 708 20.53 -4.48 27.94
N GLY A 709 19.52 -4.16 28.75
CA GLY A 709 19.64 -3.96 30.18
C GLY A 709 19.36 -2.52 30.61
N ASP A 710 20.04 -2.09 31.67
CA ASP A 710 19.83 -0.77 32.29
C ASP A 710 20.35 0.40 31.42
N GLN A 711 20.15 1.62 31.92
CA GLN A 711 20.54 2.84 31.21
C GLN A 711 22.04 2.89 30.87
N GLN A 712 22.92 2.36 31.74
CA GLN A 712 24.36 2.35 31.49
C GLN A 712 24.72 1.35 30.37
N ALA A 713 24.13 0.16 30.40
CA ALA A 713 24.28 -0.84 29.35
C ALA A 713 23.77 -0.31 27.99
N GLN A 714 22.65 0.41 27.99
CA GLN A 714 22.11 1.06 26.78
C GLN A 714 23.06 2.14 26.24
N VAL A 715 23.60 3.02 27.09
CA VAL A 715 24.62 4.02 26.68
C VAL A 715 25.87 3.35 26.12
N HIS A 716 26.34 2.26 26.75
CA HIS A 716 27.48 1.50 26.27
C HIS A 716 27.20 0.88 24.89
N PHE A 717 26.02 0.27 24.70
CA PHE A 717 25.59 -0.29 23.42
C PHE A 717 25.55 0.77 22.32
N ILE A 718 25.02 1.96 22.61
CA ILE A 718 24.96 3.08 21.65
C ILE A 718 26.37 3.49 21.23
N ARG A 719 27.26 3.78 22.19
CA ARG A 719 28.65 4.17 21.90
C ARG A 719 29.41 3.10 21.14
N GLN A 720 29.27 1.84 21.56
CA GLN A 720 29.88 0.70 20.86
C GLN A 720 29.38 0.61 19.41
N SER A 721 28.08 0.79 19.18
CA SER A 721 27.48 0.73 17.85
C SER A 721 27.96 1.87 16.95
N GLN A 722 28.12 3.08 17.50
CA GLN A 722 28.72 4.21 16.79
C GLN A 722 30.18 3.94 16.42
N ASN A 723 30.96 3.35 17.32
CA ASN A 723 32.37 3.01 17.07
C ASN A 723 32.54 1.92 15.99
N LEU A 724 31.64 0.93 15.94
CA LEU A 724 31.68 -0.16 14.96
C LEU A 724 31.10 0.23 13.59
N GLY A 725 30.36 1.34 13.52
CA GLY A 725 29.72 1.83 12.30
C GLY A 725 28.64 2.85 12.60
N LYS A 726 27.40 2.39 12.78
CA LYS A 726 26.25 3.27 13.03
C LYS A 726 25.30 2.66 14.06
N PHE A 727 24.80 3.51 14.95
CA PHE A 727 23.62 3.25 15.77
C PHE A 727 22.37 3.78 15.07
N MET A 728 21.29 2.99 15.13
CA MET A 728 19.95 3.43 14.75
C MET A 728 18.94 2.91 15.76
N ALA A 729 17.92 3.70 16.09
CA ALA A 729 16.76 3.25 16.85
C ALA A 729 15.52 3.27 15.96
N LEU A 730 14.77 2.17 15.99
CA LEU A 730 13.53 1.99 15.25
C LEU A 730 12.36 1.86 16.22
N ARG A 731 11.27 2.58 15.96
CA ARG A 731 9.95 2.29 16.51
C ARG A 731 9.18 1.48 15.48
N ILE A 732 8.72 0.31 15.89
CA ILE A 732 7.99 -0.63 15.05
C ILE A 732 6.54 -0.60 15.47
N TYR A 733 5.68 -0.10 14.60
CA TYR A 733 4.24 -0.14 14.78
C TYR A 733 3.67 -1.44 14.24
N ARG A 734 2.60 -1.96 14.85
CA ARG A 734 1.90 -3.19 14.44
C ARG A 734 0.42 -3.11 14.77
N GLY A 735 -0.41 -3.70 13.91
CA GLY A 735 -1.86 -3.75 14.09
C GLY A 735 -2.53 -4.81 13.21
N ALA A 736 -3.75 -5.20 13.58
CA ALA A 736 -4.58 -6.11 12.80
C ALA A 736 -5.30 -5.37 11.67
N THR A 737 -5.38 -5.98 10.48
CA THR A 737 -6.14 -5.44 9.35
C THR A 737 -7.57 -5.97 9.32
N GLY A 738 -8.46 -5.17 8.73
CA GLY A 738 -9.84 -5.57 8.47
C GLY A 738 -9.98 -6.37 7.17
N LYS A 739 -11.22 -6.55 6.72
CA LYS A 739 -11.47 -7.05 5.36
C LYS A 739 -10.91 -6.06 4.34
N PRO A 740 -10.31 -6.52 3.23
CA PRO A 740 -9.80 -5.63 2.19
C PRO A 740 -10.94 -4.82 1.55
N ASP A 741 -10.67 -3.55 1.25
CA ASP A 741 -11.58 -2.71 0.47
C ASP A 741 -11.36 -2.90 -1.03
N LEU A 742 -11.83 -4.04 -1.55
CA LEU A 742 -11.75 -4.35 -2.98
C LEU A 742 -12.60 -3.41 -3.84
N SER A 743 -13.54 -2.67 -3.24
CA SER A 743 -14.36 -1.71 -3.98
C SER A 743 -13.53 -0.53 -4.49
N TYR A 744 -12.44 -0.19 -3.78
CA TYR A 744 -11.55 0.89 -4.18
C TYR A 744 -10.74 0.58 -5.44
N ILE A 745 -10.23 -0.64 -5.56
CA ILE A 745 -9.46 -1.12 -6.71
C ILE A 745 -10.33 -1.88 -7.73
N LYS A 746 -11.65 -1.70 -7.65
CA LYS A 746 -12.61 -2.49 -8.44
C LYS A 746 -12.43 -2.27 -9.93
N ARG A 747 -12.19 -1.02 -10.36
CA ARG A 747 -12.02 -0.68 -11.78
C ARG A 747 -10.80 -1.39 -12.35
N GLU A 748 -9.70 -1.36 -11.62
CA GLU A 748 -8.44 -2.03 -11.97
C GLU A 748 -8.62 -3.55 -11.98
N LEU A 749 -9.28 -4.12 -10.96
CA LEU A 749 -9.57 -5.55 -10.91
C LEU A 749 -10.45 -6.01 -12.08
N GLU A 750 -11.49 -5.24 -12.43
CA GLU A 750 -12.35 -5.54 -13.59
C GLU A 750 -11.55 -5.53 -14.89
N TYR A 751 -10.69 -4.53 -15.09
CA TYR A 751 -9.81 -4.45 -16.26
C TYR A 751 -8.83 -5.64 -16.32
N ILE A 752 -8.14 -5.93 -15.21
CA ILE A 752 -7.22 -7.08 -15.11
C ILE A 752 -7.98 -8.38 -15.35
N ASN A 753 -9.20 -8.53 -14.85
CA ASN A 753 -9.98 -9.75 -14.98
C ASN A 753 -10.41 -10.04 -16.42
N VAL A 754 -10.69 -9.01 -17.22
CA VAL A 754 -11.00 -9.17 -18.66
C VAL A 754 -9.82 -9.77 -19.42
N HIS A 755 -8.59 -9.34 -19.12
CA HIS A 755 -7.39 -9.75 -19.87
C HIS A 755 -6.59 -10.90 -19.23
N ALA A 756 -6.62 -11.05 -17.92
CA ALA A 756 -5.92 -12.10 -17.16
C ALA A 756 -6.66 -12.47 -15.86
N PRO A 757 -7.75 -13.26 -15.94
CA PRO A 757 -8.56 -13.66 -14.78
C PRO A 757 -7.76 -14.28 -13.62
N HIS A 758 -6.74 -15.07 -13.94
CA HIS A 758 -5.87 -15.71 -12.95
C HIS A 758 -5.06 -14.68 -12.12
N LYS A 759 -4.60 -13.58 -12.74
CA LYS A 759 -3.88 -12.49 -12.05
C LYS A 759 -4.83 -11.70 -11.16
N ALA A 760 -6.04 -11.39 -11.63
CA ALA A 760 -7.06 -10.74 -10.81
C ALA A 760 -7.40 -11.55 -9.56
N LYS A 761 -7.65 -12.86 -9.72
CA LYS A 761 -7.92 -13.77 -8.59
C LYS A 761 -6.74 -13.86 -7.62
N LYS A 762 -5.50 -13.90 -8.13
CA LYS A 762 -4.29 -13.93 -7.29
C LYS A 762 -4.14 -12.64 -6.48
N LEU A 763 -4.39 -11.48 -7.08
CA LEU A 763 -4.37 -10.19 -6.38
C LEU A 763 -5.46 -10.13 -5.31
N GLU A 764 -6.69 -10.52 -5.65
CA GLU A 764 -7.79 -10.59 -4.68
C GLU A 764 -7.42 -11.48 -3.49
N GLN A 765 -6.92 -12.69 -3.75
CA GLN A 765 -6.45 -13.60 -2.71
C GLN A 765 -5.35 -12.96 -1.86
N LEU A 766 -4.33 -12.33 -2.48
CA LEU A 766 -3.28 -11.64 -1.74
C LEU A 766 -3.86 -10.61 -0.76
N MET A 767 -4.80 -9.78 -1.22
CA MET A 767 -5.46 -8.78 -0.36
C MET A 767 -6.21 -9.39 0.82
N TRP A 768 -6.80 -10.59 0.65
CA TRP A 768 -7.47 -11.34 1.72
C TRP A 768 -6.50 -12.04 2.69
N HIS A 769 -5.27 -12.35 2.25
CA HIS A 769 -4.26 -12.98 3.11
C HIS A 769 -3.55 -11.97 4.02
N ILE A 770 -3.69 -10.66 3.78
CA ILE A 770 -3.14 -9.65 4.68
C ILE A 770 -3.94 -9.61 5.98
N ILE A 771 -3.30 -10.00 7.07
CA ILE A 771 -3.90 -10.08 8.42
C ILE A 771 -3.33 -9.04 9.38
N GLY A 772 -2.21 -8.39 9.02
CA GLY A 772 -1.56 -7.39 9.83
C GLY A 772 -0.86 -6.34 8.99
N VAL A 773 -0.75 -5.15 9.57
CA VAL A 773 -0.09 -4.00 8.97
C VAL A 773 0.68 -3.24 10.04
N GLY A 774 1.73 -2.55 9.63
CA GLY A 774 2.52 -1.70 10.51
C GLY A 774 3.52 -0.86 9.74
N GLU A 775 4.42 -0.21 10.46
CA GLU A 775 5.50 0.58 9.87
C GLU A 775 6.77 0.51 10.72
N LEU A 776 7.91 0.66 10.07
CA LEU A 776 9.21 0.87 10.70
C LEU A 776 9.51 2.38 10.64
N LEU A 777 9.70 3.00 11.80
CA LEU A 777 9.97 4.43 11.93
C LEU A 777 11.32 4.65 12.59
N GLU A 778 12.14 5.52 11.99
CA GLU A 778 13.44 5.92 12.52
C GLU A 778 13.27 7.02 13.60
N ILE A 779 13.78 6.74 14.81
CA ILE A 779 13.62 7.60 16.00
C ILE A 779 14.95 7.94 16.71
N THR A 780 16.10 7.63 16.12
CA THR A 780 17.44 7.83 16.72
C THR A 780 17.64 9.22 17.31
N PRO A 781 17.30 10.33 16.62
CA PRO A 781 17.55 11.67 17.16
C PRO A 781 16.87 11.93 18.50
N GLU A 782 15.64 11.43 18.68
CA GLU A 782 14.92 11.55 19.96
C GLU A 782 15.48 10.58 21.01
N VAL A 783 15.86 9.37 20.63
CA VAL A 783 16.47 8.38 21.53
C VAL A 783 17.79 8.87 22.10
N MET A 784 18.61 9.56 21.30
CA MET A 784 19.87 10.15 21.77
C MET A 784 19.64 11.15 22.90
N LEU A 785 18.53 11.90 22.89
CA LEU A 785 18.18 12.87 23.92
C LEU A 785 17.67 12.23 25.22
N ARG A 786 17.34 10.94 25.22
CA ARG A 786 17.01 10.21 26.45
C ARG A 786 18.24 10.04 27.34
N PHE A 787 19.45 10.21 26.80
CA PHE A 787 20.70 10.00 27.54
C PHE A 787 21.53 11.29 27.54
N PRO A 788 21.39 12.17 28.55
CA PRO A 788 22.16 13.42 28.62
C PRO A 788 23.69 13.22 28.48
N SER A 789 24.19 12.08 28.99
CA SER A 789 25.62 11.70 28.91
C SER A 789 26.13 11.38 27.50
N LEU A 790 25.24 11.22 26.51
CA LEU A 790 25.62 11.12 25.10
C LEU A 790 25.77 12.50 24.44
N TYR A 791 25.16 13.54 25.01
CA TYR A 791 25.19 14.89 24.47
C TYR A 791 26.41 15.68 24.96
N ASN A 792 26.84 15.45 26.20
CA ASN A 792 27.93 16.20 26.87
C ASN A 792 29.36 15.81 26.43
N VAL A 793 29.54 15.04 25.35
CA VAL A 793 30.87 14.50 24.95
C VAL A 793 31.47 15.22 23.74
N ILE A 794 30.81 16.21 23.15
CA ILE A 794 31.33 16.89 21.94
C ILE A 794 32.41 17.96 22.24
N ASP A 795 32.60 18.39 23.51
CA ASP A 795 33.58 19.46 23.84
C ASP A 795 34.83 19.01 24.63
N THR A 796 35.22 17.73 24.57
CA THR A 796 36.51 17.29 25.12
C THR A 796 37.25 16.34 24.18
N ASN A 797 37.82 16.90 23.12
CA ASN A 797 39.16 16.54 22.61
C ASN A 797 39.64 17.54 21.54
#